data_AF-A0A7Y8AH04-F1
#
_entry.id   AF-A0A7Y8AH04-F1
#
_cell.length_a   1.000
_cell.length_b   1.000
_cell.length_c   1.000
_cell.angle_alpha   90.00
_cell.angle_beta   90.00
_cell.angle_gamma   90.00
#
_symmetry.space_group_name_H-M   'P 1'
#
loop_
_entity.id
_entity.type
_entity.pdbx_description
1 polymer ?
#
loop_
_entity_poly.entity_id
_entity_poly.type
_entity_poly.pdbx_seq_one_letter_code
_entity_poly.pdbx_strand_id
1 'polypeptide(L)'
;MPDPVSVPAQLTSQLLSSTLLELTGDLDKADVLQQRLPPWLLTAKPELLEQLEKVHELAGLHEPRVNAILQRIKGLDQFCAEELTRGLKVRFGVTLDVKHDHLWLPWDVLDAATTSFAIQTSKVVIETRTLLQAAMQNFSEQEAQGRRFPSGSQVRRDTDTVVPQVSVTAFATYCRSFDLGRRYQAHLRGAINQALPVAEEVLHNPDASEFKQLKAYDMAIDVYLAYLRGDIGEPAFKLLLGFTRQGANLSKAAMSAELYGGKPLVFQGLDVHDSCLWGVVVFSQGAIDESSDTPCIVYMPGEPHRPIFEYPTFADFQRYLTLKLQVKTYADVFVRYLDEASRGEFFSRFSAGKVLGLIKPLAINVGLFQFFFNSMIGKLQKDSRVLAVPTADFDVAVRDQRWRDYEAWGLDLLNLAGFFVPVIGQLMMGVAIGQMLGEVYEGVQDWRHQDRSAALSHLRNVLESLASMAAFAAGGKVIGSARRAVRDNLEGFDDVEAVERADGQRRLWRPGLRPYGQPLTASEADAQGFYWQAGRPWIKIDGRGHEVRFDAALGQWRICHPGRPSAYAPPVVHNGAGGWRSIHERPQEWSSTPYGLRRLDPSLIALDDTRLEQIIRAGDVQSHQVQRWAEDNLKLPAGLQDSVQRFALDQKITDLIERLEKRQPYTRLLPSTRPANCSKAWAPMICHGRARCVCASSNG
;
A
#
# COMPACT_ATOMS: atom_id res chain seq x y z
N MET A 1 -2.37 25.23 29.40
CA MET A 1 -2.95 23.87 29.53
C MET A 1 -4.40 24.04 29.94
N PRO A 2 -5.37 23.38 29.31
CA PRO A 2 -6.75 23.42 29.79
C PRO A 2 -6.88 22.60 31.09
N ASP A 3 -7.76 23.05 31.99
CA ASP A 3 -7.97 22.51 33.33
C ASP A 3 -8.36 21.01 33.35
N PRO A 4 -7.90 20.22 34.34
CA PRO A 4 -8.11 18.77 34.40
C PRO A 4 -9.46 18.31 35.00
N VAL A 5 -10.40 19.19 35.36
CA VAL A 5 -11.49 18.83 36.30
C VAL A 5 -12.90 18.64 35.68
N SER A 6 -13.09 18.78 34.36
CA SER A 6 -14.39 18.40 33.77
C SER A 6 -14.45 16.88 33.51
N VAL A 7 -15.22 16.18 34.35
CA VAL A 7 -15.63 14.80 34.08
C VAL A 7 -16.52 14.82 32.83
N PRO A 8 -16.18 14.07 31.76
CA PRO A 8 -17.06 14.00 30.59
C PRO A 8 -18.41 13.42 31.01
N ALA A 9 -19.49 14.16 30.75
CA ALA A 9 -20.84 13.69 31.01
C ALA A 9 -21.09 12.39 30.22
N GLN A 10 -21.50 11.32 30.91
CA GLN A 10 -21.77 10.04 30.26
C GLN A 10 -23.03 10.15 29.40
N LEU A 11 -22.89 9.96 28.09
CA LEU A 11 -24.01 9.83 27.16
C LEU A 11 -24.73 8.51 27.42
N THR A 12 -26.04 8.57 27.67
CA THR A 12 -26.87 7.36 27.66
C THR A 12 -26.94 6.81 26.23
N SER A 13 -27.11 5.49 26.07
CA SER A 13 -27.19 4.89 24.73
C SER A 13 -28.32 5.48 23.90
N GLN A 14 -29.43 5.86 24.52
CA GLN A 14 -30.58 6.45 23.81
C GLN A 14 -30.26 7.86 23.30
N LEU A 15 -29.57 8.68 24.11
CA LEU A 15 -29.15 10.02 23.73
C LEU A 15 -28.07 9.99 22.64
N LEU A 16 -27.16 9.00 22.71
CA LEU A 16 -26.15 8.77 21.68
C LEU A 16 -26.81 8.45 20.33
N SER A 17 -27.72 7.47 20.29
CA SER A 17 -28.43 7.10 19.05
C SER A 17 -29.23 8.25 18.46
N SER A 18 -29.99 8.99 19.27
CA SER A 18 -30.79 10.12 18.78
C SER A 18 -29.90 11.24 18.24
N THR A 19 -28.80 11.55 18.91
CA THR A 19 -27.88 12.62 18.47
C THR A 19 -27.15 12.22 17.20
N LEU A 20 -26.70 10.97 17.06
CA LEU A 20 -26.06 10.49 15.84
C LEU A 20 -27.03 10.50 14.65
N LEU A 21 -28.30 10.16 14.85
CA LEU A 21 -29.32 10.25 13.81
C LEU A 21 -29.57 11.71 13.38
N GLU A 22 -29.63 12.64 14.34
CA GLU A 22 -29.75 14.08 14.04
C GLU A 22 -28.53 14.62 13.29
N LEU A 23 -27.32 14.12 13.58
CA LEU A 23 -26.07 14.56 12.96
C LEU A 23 -25.87 14.02 11.55
N THR A 24 -26.32 12.78 11.30
CA THR A 24 -26.08 12.09 10.02
C THR A 24 -27.25 12.23 9.05
N GLY A 25 -28.47 12.49 9.54
CA GLY A 25 -29.68 12.53 8.74
C GLY A 25 -30.10 11.16 8.17
N ASP A 26 -29.38 10.08 8.51
CA ASP A 26 -29.52 8.76 7.94
C ASP A 26 -29.28 7.68 9.00
N LEU A 27 -30.24 6.76 9.17
CA LEU A 27 -30.19 5.73 10.20
C LEU A 27 -29.03 4.75 10.00
N ASP A 28 -28.73 4.39 8.75
CA ASP A 28 -27.66 3.44 8.43
C ASP A 28 -26.28 4.04 8.73
N LYS A 29 -26.09 5.33 8.46
CA LYS A 29 -24.86 6.06 8.81
C LYS A 29 -24.71 6.23 10.33
N ALA A 30 -25.81 6.58 11.02
CA ALA A 30 -25.83 6.70 12.48
C ALA A 30 -25.46 5.38 13.17
N ASP A 31 -26.04 4.26 12.70
CA ASP A 31 -25.76 2.92 13.20
C ASP A 31 -24.29 2.54 13.04
N VAL A 32 -23.67 2.88 11.90
CA VAL A 32 -22.24 2.65 11.69
C VAL A 32 -21.41 3.41 12.72
N LEU A 33 -21.68 4.71 12.91
CA LEU A 33 -20.96 5.51 13.90
C LEU A 33 -21.13 4.95 15.31
N GLN A 34 -22.34 4.58 15.70
CA GLN A 34 -22.60 4.02 17.03
C GLN A 34 -21.84 2.70 17.26
N GLN A 35 -21.73 1.85 16.24
CA GLN A 35 -21.05 0.56 16.35
C GLN A 35 -19.52 0.66 16.22
N ARG A 36 -19.03 1.65 15.47
CA ARG A 36 -17.63 1.73 15.06
C ARG A 36 -16.82 2.79 15.76
N LEU A 37 -17.45 3.79 16.40
CA LEU A 37 -16.71 4.77 17.19
C LEU A 37 -16.05 4.09 18.39
N PRO A 38 -14.71 4.10 18.48
CA PRO A 38 -14.01 3.59 19.65
C PRO A 38 -14.46 4.29 20.93
N PRO A 39 -14.62 3.54 22.05
CA PRO A 39 -15.01 4.14 23.33
C PRO A 39 -14.09 5.27 23.79
N TRP A 40 -12.78 5.14 23.54
CA TRP A 40 -11.79 6.15 23.93
C TRP A 40 -11.97 7.49 23.19
N LEU A 41 -12.53 7.49 21.97
CA LEU A 41 -12.85 8.72 21.22
C LEU A 41 -14.06 9.43 21.78
N LEU A 42 -15.08 8.69 22.24
CA LEU A 42 -16.27 9.27 22.86
C LEU A 42 -15.95 10.02 24.16
N THR A 43 -14.87 9.63 24.84
CA THR A 43 -14.38 10.28 26.07
C THR A 43 -13.24 11.27 25.82
N ALA A 44 -12.80 11.46 24.57
CA ALA A 44 -11.68 12.32 24.25
C ALA A 44 -12.04 13.80 24.48
N LYS A 45 -11.08 14.56 25.02
CA LYS A 45 -11.24 16.02 25.15
C LYS A 45 -11.15 16.67 23.76
N PRO A 46 -12.12 17.51 23.35
CA PRO A 46 -12.09 18.16 22.04
C PRO A 46 -10.79 18.90 21.74
N GLU A 47 -10.20 19.55 22.75
CA GLU A 47 -8.95 20.30 22.58
C GLU A 47 -7.78 19.40 22.17
N LEU A 48 -7.73 18.15 22.65
CA LEU A 48 -6.68 17.21 22.27
C LEU A 48 -6.86 16.72 20.83
N LEU A 49 -8.11 16.52 20.40
CA LEU A 49 -8.42 16.15 19.02
C LEU A 49 -8.11 17.29 18.04
N GLU A 50 -8.40 18.53 18.42
CA GLU A 50 -8.02 19.72 17.64
C GLU A 50 -6.50 19.83 17.49
N GLN A 51 -5.72 19.57 18.55
CA GLN A 51 -4.26 19.56 18.45
C GLN A 51 -3.73 18.40 17.60
N LEU A 52 -4.35 17.22 17.69
CA LEU A 52 -4.01 16.07 16.85
C LEU A 52 -4.23 16.39 15.37
N GLU A 53 -5.35 17.03 15.03
CA GLU A 53 -5.66 17.49 13.67
C GLU A 53 -4.64 18.50 13.16
N LYS A 54 -4.29 19.52 13.95
CA LYS A 54 -3.25 20.50 13.59
C LYS A 54 -1.91 19.85 13.32
N VAL A 55 -1.50 18.89 14.13
CA VAL A 55 -0.25 18.13 13.91
C VAL A 55 -0.33 17.32 12.62
N HIS A 56 -1.47 16.69 12.34
CA HIS A 56 -1.68 15.97 11.08
C HIS A 56 -1.59 16.89 9.86
N GLU A 57 -2.20 18.08 9.91
CA GLU A 57 -2.09 19.09 8.86
C GLU A 57 -0.64 19.52 8.62
N LEU A 58 0.11 19.80 9.69
CA LEU A 58 1.52 20.17 9.60
C LEU A 58 2.36 19.04 8.99
N ALA A 59 2.09 17.78 9.33
CA ALA A 59 2.74 16.64 8.69
C ALA A 59 2.56 16.69 7.16
N GLY A 60 1.34 17.00 6.70
CA GLY A 60 0.98 17.12 5.28
C GLY A 60 1.79 18.15 4.48
N LEU A 61 2.41 19.13 5.14
CA LEU A 61 3.32 20.09 4.49
C LEU A 61 4.68 19.47 4.13
N HIS A 62 5.10 18.47 4.90
CA HIS A 62 6.37 17.76 4.75
C HIS A 62 6.24 16.45 3.97
N GLU A 63 5.07 15.77 4.04
CA GLU A 63 4.88 14.48 3.36
C GLU A 63 5.23 14.51 1.85
N PRO A 64 4.78 15.49 1.04
CA PRO A 64 5.09 15.51 -0.38
C PRO A 64 6.58 15.73 -0.66
N ARG A 65 7.26 16.53 0.19
CA ARG A 65 8.71 16.78 0.07
C ARG A 65 9.48 15.51 0.36
N VAL A 66 9.16 14.85 1.47
CA VAL A 66 9.75 13.57 1.84
C VAL A 66 9.49 12.50 0.78
N ASN A 67 8.27 12.40 0.26
CA ASN A 67 7.95 11.51 -0.85
C ASN A 67 8.78 11.82 -2.11
N ALA A 68 8.98 13.10 -2.45
CA ALA A 68 9.86 13.48 -3.56
C ALA A 68 11.33 13.10 -3.30
N ILE A 69 11.81 13.18 -2.05
CA ILE A 69 13.14 12.69 -1.69
C ILE A 69 13.23 11.17 -1.92
N LEU A 70 12.25 10.40 -1.43
CA LEU A 70 12.22 8.95 -1.57
C LEU A 70 12.10 8.49 -3.03
N GLN A 71 11.35 9.23 -3.87
CA GLN A 71 11.22 8.93 -5.30
C GLN A 71 12.53 9.08 -6.09
N ARG A 72 13.55 9.78 -5.55
CA ARG A 72 14.90 9.78 -6.14
C ARG A 72 15.62 8.44 -5.99
N ILE A 73 15.21 7.63 -5.02
CA ILE A 73 15.78 6.31 -4.78
C ILE A 73 15.15 5.31 -5.75
N LYS A 74 15.84 5.05 -6.87
CA LYS A 74 15.50 3.93 -7.76
C LYS A 74 15.50 2.60 -6.99
N GLY A 75 14.52 1.74 -7.28
CA GLY A 75 14.48 0.36 -6.77
C GLY A 75 15.75 -0.41 -7.13
N LEU A 76 16.14 -1.33 -6.25
CA LEU A 76 17.42 -2.04 -6.36
C LEU A 76 17.49 -2.85 -7.65
N ASP A 77 16.44 -3.61 -7.96
CA ASP A 77 16.36 -4.44 -9.17
C ASP A 77 16.42 -3.58 -10.44
N GLN A 78 15.68 -2.47 -10.47
CA GLN A 78 15.61 -1.55 -11.61
C GLN A 78 16.98 -0.91 -11.85
N PHE A 79 17.59 -0.35 -10.81
CA PHE A 79 18.91 0.29 -10.91
C PHE A 79 19.96 -0.71 -11.40
N CYS A 80 20.05 -1.88 -10.75
CA CYS A 80 21.07 -2.87 -11.09
C CYS A 80 20.86 -3.42 -12.51
N ALA A 81 19.61 -3.64 -12.95
CA ALA A 81 19.31 -4.10 -14.30
C ALA A 81 19.70 -3.06 -15.37
N GLU A 82 19.32 -1.79 -15.19
CA GLU A 82 19.64 -0.70 -16.11
C GLU A 82 21.17 -0.52 -16.23
N GLU A 83 21.87 -0.49 -15.11
CA GLU A 83 23.32 -0.29 -15.06
C GLU A 83 24.09 -1.48 -15.65
N LEU A 84 23.70 -2.70 -15.31
CA LEU A 84 24.35 -3.90 -15.84
C LEU A 84 24.12 -4.04 -17.35
N THR A 85 22.89 -3.83 -17.84
CA THR A 85 22.57 -3.89 -19.27
C THR A 85 23.40 -2.90 -20.08
N ARG A 86 23.48 -1.65 -19.60
CA ARG A 86 24.31 -0.62 -20.24
C ARG A 86 25.79 -1.00 -20.20
N GLY A 87 26.26 -1.48 -19.06
CA GLY A 87 27.64 -1.89 -18.84
C GLY A 87 28.09 -3.02 -19.77
N LEU A 88 27.28 -4.08 -19.89
CA LEU A 88 27.57 -5.23 -20.77
C LEU A 88 27.59 -4.82 -22.24
N LYS A 89 26.67 -3.95 -22.67
CA LYS A 89 26.67 -3.42 -24.04
C LYS A 89 27.95 -2.66 -24.37
N VAL A 90 28.41 -1.80 -23.45
CA VAL A 90 29.66 -1.03 -23.63
C VAL A 90 30.87 -1.95 -23.62
N ARG A 91 30.93 -2.93 -22.72
CA ARG A 91 32.11 -3.80 -22.55
C ARG A 91 32.25 -4.87 -23.62
N PHE A 92 31.14 -5.50 -24.00
CA PHE A 92 31.13 -6.71 -24.84
C PHE A 92 30.42 -6.51 -26.18
N GLY A 93 29.83 -5.34 -26.45
CA GLY A 93 29.12 -5.06 -27.70
C GLY A 93 27.81 -5.84 -27.86
N VAL A 94 27.31 -6.51 -26.81
CA VAL A 94 26.09 -7.31 -26.84
C VAL A 94 25.00 -6.68 -25.97
N THR A 95 23.76 -6.70 -26.47
CA THR A 95 22.58 -6.35 -25.66
C THR A 95 21.99 -7.64 -25.12
N LEU A 96 21.92 -7.76 -23.80
CA LEU A 96 21.39 -8.90 -23.05
C LEU A 96 20.23 -8.43 -22.19
N ASP A 97 19.19 -9.25 -22.08
CA ASP A 97 18.13 -9.04 -21.11
C ASP A 97 18.58 -9.65 -19.79
N VAL A 98 19.22 -8.86 -18.94
CA VAL A 98 19.84 -9.37 -17.72
C VAL A 98 18.85 -9.99 -16.72
N LYS A 99 17.55 -9.73 -16.86
CA LYS A 99 16.50 -10.32 -16.03
C LYS A 99 16.08 -11.73 -16.51
N HIS A 100 16.28 -12.05 -17.79
CA HIS A 100 15.83 -13.31 -18.40
C HIS A 100 16.96 -14.11 -19.05
N ASP A 101 18.13 -13.53 -19.28
CA ASP A 101 19.31 -14.24 -19.75
C ASP A 101 20.04 -14.85 -18.54
N HIS A 102 20.67 -16.02 -18.73
CA HIS A 102 21.17 -16.85 -17.64
C HIS A 102 22.66 -17.19 -17.75
N LEU A 103 23.28 -17.38 -16.58
CA LEU A 103 24.42 -18.26 -16.43
C LEU A 103 23.94 -19.70 -16.39
N TRP A 104 24.54 -20.54 -17.22
CA TRP A 104 24.27 -21.97 -17.30
C TRP A 104 25.52 -22.73 -16.81
N LEU A 105 25.42 -23.40 -15.66
CA LEU A 105 26.55 -24.02 -14.94
C LEU A 105 26.30 -25.54 -14.77
N PRO A 106 26.95 -26.40 -15.57
CA PRO A 106 26.74 -27.85 -15.52
C PRO A 106 27.66 -28.55 -14.51
N TRP A 107 27.21 -28.71 -13.26
CA TRP A 107 28.01 -29.36 -12.22
C TRP A 107 28.01 -30.88 -12.36
N ASP A 108 29.19 -31.50 -12.32
CA ASP A 108 29.33 -32.95 -12.17
C ASP A 108 29.19 -33.31 -10.68
N VAL A 109 28.08 -33.95 -10.31
CA VAL A 109 27.80 -34.38 -8.94
C VAL A 109 27.90 -35.90 -8.86
N LEU A 110 28.62 -36.41 -7.85
CA LEU A 110 28.71 -37.84 -7.59
C LEU A 110 27.36 -38.36 -7.08
N ASP A 111 26.90 -39.48 -7.63
CA ASP A 111 25.66 -40.10 -7.19
C ASP A 111 25.85 -40.74 -5.79
N ALA A 112 25.13 -40.22 -4.80
CA ALA A 112 25.20 -40.72 -3.42
C ALA A 112 24.58 -42.13 -3.27
N ALA A 113 23.88 -42.64 -4.29
CA ALA A 113 23.23 -43.96 -4.26
C ALA A 113 24.19 -45.15 -4.52
N THR A 114 25.46 -44.92 -4.86
CA THR A 114 26.41 -46.03 -5.06
C THR A 114 26.99 -46.52 -3.73
N THR A 115 26.48 -47.67 -3.25
CA THR A 115 27.08 -48.46 -2.16
C THR A 115 28.49 -48.95 -2.53
N SER A 116 29.28 -49.29 -1.50
CA SER A 116 30.76 -49.35 -1.45
C SER A 116 31.52 -50.25 -2.44
N PHE A 117 30.85 -50.83 -3.45
CA PHE A 117 31.48 -51.67 -4.49
C PHE A 117 30.95 -51.41 -5.92
N ALA A 118 30.14 -50.37 -6.16
CA ALA A 118 29.69 -49.98 -7.49
C ALA A 118 30.58 -48.88 -8.12
N ILE A 119 30.70 -48.89 -9.46
CA ILE A 119 31.36 -47.83 -10.24
C ILE A 119 30.70 -46.49 -9.88
N GLN A 120 31.50 -45.51 -9.43
CA GLN A 120 31.00 -44.16 -9.18
C GLN A 120 30.49 -43.56 -10.49
N THR A 121 29.18 -43.36 -10.59
CA THR A 121 28.55 -42.67 -11.71
C THR A 121 28.38 -41.19 -11.35
N SER A 122 28.83 -40.30 -12.23
CA SER A 122 28.55 -38.86 -12.12
C SER A 122 27.23 -38.53 -12.80
N LYS A 123 26.47 -37.60 -12.20
CA LYS A 123 25.28 -36.99 -12.79
C LYS A 123 25.56 -35.51 -13.02
N VAL A 124 25.23 -35.01 -14.21
CA VAL A 124 25.28 -33.56 -14.49
C VAL A 124 24.03 -32.90 -13.90
N VAL A 125 24.24 -31.97 -12.99
CA VAL A 125 23.19 -31.09 -12.44
C VAL A 125 23.40 -29.70 -13.02
N ILE A 126 22.40 -29.20 -13.74
CA ILE A 126 22.45 -27.87 -14.33
C ILE A 126 21.92 -26.88 -13.31
N GLU A 127 22.77 -25.93 -12.95
CA GLU A 127 22.39 -24.75 -12.19
C GLU A 127 22.21 -23.56 -13.14
N THR A 128 21.07 -22.88 -13.04
CA THR A 128 20.77 -21.67 -13.81
C THR A 128 20.52 -20.49 -12.88
N ARG A 129 21.14 -19.35 -13.17
CA ARG A 129 20.91 -18.07 -12.46
C ARG A 129 20.78 -16.96 -13.47
N THR A 130 19.87 -16.02 -13.28
CA THR A 130 19.80 -14.86 -14.19
C THR A 130 21.08 -14.04 -14.08
N LEU A 131 21.46 -13.34 -15.16
CA LEU A 131 22.65 -12.49 -15.15
C LEU A 131 22.57 -11.40 -14.08
N LEU A 132 21.39 -10.82 -13.88
CA LEU A 132 21.16 -9.81 -12.85
C LEU A 132 21.39 -10.37 -11.44
N GLN A 133 20.79 -11.52 -11.12
CA GLN A 133 20.93 -12.16 -9.82
C GLN A 133 22.40 -12.50 -9.52
N ALA A 134 23.07 -13.09 -10.50
CA ALA A 134 24.48 -13.46 -10.37
C ALA A 134 25.39 -12.24 -10.18
N ALA A 135 25.15 -11.16 -10.95
CA ALA A 135 25.92 -9.93 -10.82
C ALA A 135 25.66 -9.20 -9.49
N MET A 136 24.42 -9.20 -8.99
CA MET A 136 24.06 -8.59 -7.70
C MET A 136 24.66 -9.34 -6.52
N GLN A 137 24.73 -10.66 -6.56
CA GLN A 137 25.43 -11.45 -5.53
C GLN A 137 26.95 -11.43 -5.66
N ASN A 138 27.44 -10.87 -6.77
CA ASN A 138 28.85 -10.72 -7.08
C ASN A 138 29.57 -12.08 -7.16
N PHE A 139 30.85 -12.03 -7.52
CA PHE A 139 31.66 -13.23 -7.75
C PHE A 139 32.91 -13.21 -6.90
N SER A 140 33.42 -14.40 -6.58
CA SER A 140 34.70 -14.60 -5.93
C SER A 140 35.87 -14.32 -6.87
N GLU A 141 37.04 -14.07 -6.29
CA GLU A 141 38.26 -13.94 -7.09
C GLU A 141 38.56 -15.22 -7.88
N GLN A 142 38.30 -16.40 -7.30
CA GLN A 142 38.49 -17.68 -7.96
C GLN A 142 37.52 -17.89 -9.15
N GLU A 143 36.26 -17.49 -9.01
CA GLU A 143 35.28 -17.49 -10.12
C GLU A 143 35.74 -16.55 -11.24
N ALA A 144 36.22 -15.34 -10.90
CA ALA A 144 36.76 -14.41 -11.89
C ALA A 144 38.05 -14.91 -12.58
N GLN A 145 38.83 -15.75 -11.92
CA GLN A 145 39.96 -16.47 -12.51
C GLN A 145 39.54 -17.74 -13.27
N GLY A 146 38.24 -18.07 -13.32
CA GLY A 146 37.69 -19.24 -13.99
C GLY A 146 37.88 -20.57 -13.26
N ARG A 147 38.30 -20.55 -11.99
CA ARG A 147 38.69 -21.74 -11.21
C ARG A 147 37.54 -22.43 -10.48
N ARG A 148 36.36 -21.80 -10.41
CA ARG A 148 35.16 -22.28 -9.70
C ARG A 148 33.95 -22.50 -10.59
N PHE A 149 34.12 -22.41 -11.91
CA PHE A 149 33.05 -22.73 -12.85
C PHE A 149 33.26 -24.13 -13.42
N PRO A 150 32.19 -24.95 -13.52
CA PRO A 150 32.29 -26.25 -14.15
C PRO A 150 32.61 -26.14 -15.65
N SER A 151 33.20 -27.20 -16.20
CA SER A 151 33.50 -27.29 -17.63
C SER A 151 32.22 -27.20 -18.46
N GLY A 152 32.21 -26.36 -19.49
CA GLY A 152 31.01 -26.13 -20.32
C GLY A 152 30.08 -25.03 -19.80
N SER A 153 30.47 -24.28 -18.76
CA SER A 153 29.72 -23.09 -18.30
C SER A 153 29.55 -22.04 -19.39
N GLN A 154 28.33 -21.52 -19.56
CA GLN A 154 27.97 -20.62 -20.66
C GLN A 154 27.07 -19.48 -20.20
N VAL A 155 27.14 -18.34 -20.91
CA VAL A 155 26.10 -17.32 -20.89
C VAL A 155 25.08 -17.67 -21.98
N ARG A 156 23.79 -17.69 -21.63
CA ARG A 156 22.71 -18.03 -22.56
C ARG A 156 21.61 -16.98 -22.54
N ARG A 157 20.97 -16.78 -23.70
CA ARG A 157 19.68 -16.10 -23.78
C ARG A 157 18.59 -17.07 -23.39
N ASP A 158 17.77 -16.66 -22.44
CA ASP A 158 16.86 -17.59 -21.75
C ASP A 158 17.68 -18.80 -21.27
N THR A 159 17.34 -20.04 -21.67
CA THR A 159 18.14 -21.23 -21.35
C THR A 159 18.81 -21.91 -22.55
N ASP A 160 18.54 -21.44 -23.77
CA ASP A 160 18.71 -22.29 -24.96
C ASP A 160 19.78 -21.79 -25.93
N THR A 161 19.98 -20.48 -26.03
CA THR A 161 20.88 -19.90 -27.05
C THR A 161 22.17 -19.38 -26.42
N VAL A 162 23.31 -19.96 -26.79
CA VAL A 162 24.63 -19.55 -26.29
C VAL A 162 25.00 -18.16 -26.84
N VAL A 163 25.54 -17.31 -25.97
CA VAL A 163 26.09 -15.99 -26.31
C VAL A 163 27.61 -16.08 -26.37
N PRO A 164 28.22 -16.34 -27.55
CA PRO A 164 29.67 -16.59 -27.65
C PRO A 164 30.54 -15.36 -27.32
N GLN A 165 29.96 -14.15 -27.37
CA GLN A 165 30.67 -12.89 -27.10
C GLN A 165 31.06 -12.72 -25.63
N VAL A 166 30.42 -13.46 -24.71
CA VAL A 166 30.63 -13.30 -23.27
C VAL A 166 30.81 -14.67 -22.63
N SER A 167 32.03 -14.99 -22.19
CA SER A 167 32.26 -16.17 -21.35
C SER A 167 31.83 -15.91 -19.91
N VAL A 168 31.49 -16.97 -19.16
CA VAL A 168 31.12 -16.87 -17.73
C VAL A 168 32.25 -16.25 -16.91
N THR A 169 33.50 -16.61 -17.19
CA THR A 169 34.68 -16.02 -16.54
C THR A 169 34.83 -14.52 -16.85
N ALA A 170 34.63 -14.12 -18.11
CA ALA A 170 34.67 -12.71 -18.51
C ALA A 170 33.54 -11.91 -17.85
N PHE A 171 32.34 -12.48 -17.77
CA PHE A 171 31.21 -11.90 -17.06
C PHE A 171 31.49 -11.73 -15.56
N ALA A 172 31.99 -12.77 -14.89
CA ALA A 172 32.34 -12.72 -13.46
C ALA A 172 33.44 -11.69 -13.17
N THR A 173 34.46 -11.63 -14.02
CA THR A 173 35.54 -10.64 -13.93
C THR A 173 34.99 -9.22 -14.06
N TYR A 174 34.13 -9.01 -15.07
CA TYR A 174 33.48 -7.73 -15.29
C TYR A 174 32.65 -7.33 -14.07
N CYS A 175 31.78 -8.20 -13.57
CA CYS A 175 30.91 -7.91 -12.44
C CYS A 175 31.68 -7.51 -11.17
N ARG A 176 32.80 -8.17 -10.85
CA ARG A 176 33.66 -7.77 -9.71
C ARG A 176 34.25 -6.38 -9.89
N SER A 177 34.71 -6.04 -11.09
CA SER A 177 35.29 -4.72 -11.39
C SER A 177 34.23 -3.62 -11.49
N PHE A 178 33.03 -3.98 -11.97
CA PHE A 178 31.91 -3.08 -12.13
C PHE A 178 31.23 -2.79 -10.79
N ASP A 179 31.24 -3.76 -9.87
CA ASP A 179 30.83 -3.62 -8.47
C ASP A 179 29.45 -2.96 -8.31
N LEU A 180 28.40 -3.69 -8.74
CA LEU A 180 27.01 -3.23 -8.66
C LEU A 180 26.63 -2.81 -7.24
N GLY A 181 27.08 -3.56 -6.23
CA GLY A 181 26.83 -3.24 -4.83
C GLY A 181 27.40 -1.88 -4.44
N ARG A 182 28.69 -1.61 -4.71
CA ARG A 182 29.29 -0.29 -4.44
C ARG A 182 28.59 0.84 -5.20
N ARG A 183 28.20 0.59 -6.45
CA ARG A 183 27.52 1.59 -7.29
C ARG A 183 26.13 1.91 -6.75
N TYR A 184 25.39 0.90 -6.26
CA TYR A 184 24.11 1.15 -5.60
C TYR A 184 24.29 1.89 -4.26
N GLN A 185 25.31 1.57 -3.47
CA GLN A 185 25.63 2.34 -2.25
C GLN A 185 25.97 3.81 -2.58
N ALA A 186 26.64 4.08 -3.70
CA ALA A 186 26.89 5.44 -4.17
C ALA A 186 25.58 6.14 -4.61
N HIS A 187 24.71 5.43 -5.33
CA HIS A 187 23.37 5.92 -5.70
C HIS A 187 22.53 6.29 -4.48
N LEU A 188 22.44 5.42 -3.47
CA LEU A 188 21.70 5.71 -2.23
C LEU A 188 22.20 6.99 -1.56
N ARG A 189 23.52 7.15 -1.40
CA ARG A 189 24.11 8.35 -0.79
C ARG A 189 23.81 9.62 -1.57
N GLY A 190 23.94 9.56 -2.91
CA GLY A 190 23.63 10.69 -3.78
C GLY A 190 22.15 11.05 -3.78
N ALA A 191 21.25 10.06 -3.72
CA ALA A 191 19.81 10.27 -3.78
C ALA A 191 19.25 11.05 -2.57
N ILE A 192 19.88 10.95 -1.40
CA ILE A 192 19.45 11.60 -0.14
C ILE A 192 20.38 12.74 0.31
N ASN A 193 21.28 13.20 -0.58
CA ASN A 193 22.29 14.22 -0.27
C ASN A 193 23.11 13.91 1.00
N GLN A 194 23.41 12.64 1.26
CA GLN A 194 24.17 12.24 2.44
C GLN A 194 25.66 12.50 2.21
N ALA A 195 26.16 13.58 2.82
CA ALA A 195 27.59 13.83 2.91
C ALA A 195 28.23 12.99 4.04
N LEU A 196 29.49 12.62 3.85
CA LEU A 196 30.28 11.83 4.81
C LEU A 196 31.25 12.73 5.57
N PRO A 197 31.48 12.49 6.89
CA PRO A 197 30.91 11.41 7.70
C PRO A 197 29.56 11.78 8.36
N VAL A 198 28.68 10.78 8.52
CA VAL A 198 27.36 10.88 9.20
C VAL A 198 27.48 11.14 10.72
N ALA A 199 28.71 11.18 11.24
CA ALA A 199 29.01 11.20 12.66
C ALA A 199 28.99 12.61 13.28
N GLU A 200 28.99 13.68 12.48
CA GLU A 200 28.94 15.05 12.99
C GLU A 200 27.53 15.62 12.82
N GLU A 201 26.86 15.95 13.93
CA GLU A 201 25.60 16.71 13.97
C GLU A 201 25.67 18.06 13.21
N VAL A 202 26.88 18.49 12.84
CA VAL A 202 27.21 19.81 12.31
C VAL A 202 26.93 19.95 10.80
N LEU A 203 26.88 18.86 10.03
CA LEU A 203 26.71 18.98 8.58
C LEU A 203 25.24 19.08 8.18
N HIS A 204 24.82 20.26 7.73
CA HIS A 204 23.44 20.51 7.30
C HIS A 204 23.09 19.68 6.05
N ASN A 205 22.28 18.64 6.24
CA ASN A 205 21.60 17.95 5.15
C ASN A 205 20.13 18.42 5.09
N PRO A 206 19.73 19.23 4.09
CA PRO A 206 18.37 19.75 4.00
C PRO A 206 17.33 18.62 3.84
N ASP A 207 17.69 17.53 3.15
CA ASP A 207 16.80 16.36 3.03
C ASP A 207 16.57 15.71 4.40
N ALA A 208 17.63 15.58 5.21
CA ALA A 208 17.51 15.03 6.56
C ALA A 208 16.63 15.91 7.46
N SER A 209 16.65 17.23 7.29
CA SER A 209 15.79 18.14 8.06
C SER A 209 14.31 17.88 7.81
N GLU A 210 13.91 17.72 6.55
CA GLU A 210 12.53 17.41 6.15
C GLU A 210 12.06 16.07 6.73
N PHE A 211 12.90 15.02 6.65
CA PHE A 211 12.59 13.72 7.27
C PHE A 211 12.44 13.82 8.79
N LYS A 212 13.38 14.48 9.47
CA LYS A 212 13.36 14.61 10.93
C LYS A 212 12.11 15.34 11.40
N GLN A 213 11.72 16.41 10.69
CA GLN A 213 10.55 17.20 11.03
C GLN A 213 9.25 16.41 10.81
N LEU A 214 9.13 15.73 9.68
CA LEU A 214 8.01 14.84 9.44
C LEU A 214 7.92 13.74 10.52
N LYS A 215 9.06 13.13 10.88
CA LYS A 215 9.10 12.10 11.92
C LYS A 215 8.68 12.63 13.29
N ALA A 216 8.96 13.90 13.59
CA ALA A 216 8.49 14.55 14.81
C ALA A 216 6.97 14.72 14.84
N TYR A 217 6.35 15.11 13.72
CA TYR A 217 4.88 15.18 13.62
C TYR A 217 4.24 13.79 13.70
N ASP A 218 4.81 12.81 13.01
CA ASP A 218 4.31 11.43 13.02
C ASP A 218 4.36 10.83 14.44
N MET A 219 5.48 11.03 15.17
CA MET A 219 5.57 10.65 16.58
C MET A 219 4.61 11.46 17.46
N ALA A 220 4.37 12.75 17.19
CA ALA A 220 3.40 13.54 17.96
C ALA A 220 1.98 12.99 17.80
N ILE A 221 1.60 12.54 16.60
CA ILE A 221 0.33 11.83 16.35
C ILE A 221 0.27 10.57 17.22
N ASP A 222 1.32 9.74 17.21
CA ASP A 222 1.39 8.53 18.04
C ASP A 222 1.25 8.86 19.54
N VAL A 223 1.87 9.95 20.01
CA VAL A 223 1.81 10.40 21.41
C VAL A 223 0.39 10.84 21.80
N TYR A 224 -0.30 11.62 20.96
CA TYR A 224 -1.68 12.01 21.20
C TYR A 224 -2.61 10.79 21.25
N LEU A 225 -2.47 9.87 20.29
CA LEU A 225 -3.31 8.67 20.24
C LEU A 225 -3.06 7.74 21.41
N ALA A 226 -1.80 7.53 21.81
CA ALA A 226 -1.45 6.73 22.98
C ALA A 226 -2.06 7.34 24.27
N TYR A 227 -1.97 8.66 24.44
CA TYR A 227 -2.57 9.31 25.61
C TYR A 227 -4.10 9.24 25.60
N LEU A 228 -4.74 9.46 24.45
CA LEU A 228 -6.20 9.36 24.30
C LEU A 228 -6.73 7.94 24.54
N ARG A 229 -5.95 6.91 24.20
CA ARG A 229 -6.26 5.49 24.48
C ARG A 229 -5.96 5.09 25.92
N GLY A 230 -5.21 5.89 26.67
CA GLY A 230 -4.73 5.55 28.00
C GLY A 230 -3.53 4.60 28.00
N ASP A 231 -2.82 4.47 26.88
CA ASP A 231 -1.61 3.66 26.72
C ASP A 231 -0.38 4.31 27.41
N ILE A 232 -0.44 5.61 27.68
CA ILE A 232 0.57 6.37 28.43
C ILE A 232 -0.08 7.34 29.42
N GLY A 233 0.58 7.59 30.55
CA GLY A 233 0.17 8.58 31.53
C GLY A 233 0.53 10.01 31.16
N GLU A 234 0.02 10.99 31.93
CA GLU A 234 0.29 12.42 31.72
C GLU A 234 1.80 12.79 31.78
N PRO A 235 2.64 12.24 32.68
CA PRO A 235 4.07 12.52 32.68
C PRO A 235 4.76 12.08 31.39
N ALA A 236 4.47 10.87 30.92
CA ALA A 236 4.97 10.33 29.67
C ALA A 236 4.51 11.16 28.47
N PHE A 237 3.22 11.54 28.42
CA PHE A 237 2.66 12.39 27.40
C PHE A 237 3.38 13.75 27.30
N LYS A 238 3.57 14.44 28.44
CA LYS A 238 4.27 15.74 28.47
C LYS A 238 5.73 15.63 28.02
N LEU A 239 6.44 14.60 28.47
CA LEU A 239 7.83 14.34 28.12
C LEU A 239 7.98 14.14 26.60
N LEU A 240 7.24 13.19 26.04
CA LEU A 240 7.36 12.85 24.62
C LEU A 240 6.87 13.98 23.71
N LEU A 241 5.80 14.69 24.08
CA LEU A 241 5.33 15.86 23.33
C LEU A 241 6.33 17.03 23.42
N GLY A 242 7.08 17.14 24.52
CA GLY A 242 8.20 18.05 24.65
C GLY A 242 9.28 17.79 23.61
N PHE A 243 9.64 16.52 23.40
CA PHE A 243 10.58 16.10 22.36
C PHE A 243 10.09 16.45 20.96
N THR A 244 8.84 16.13 20.63
CA THR A 244 8.31 16.38 19.28
C THR A 244 8.20 17.88 18.97
N ARG A 245 7.98 18.74 19.97
CA ARG A 245 7.96 20.21 19.80
C ARG A 245 9.34 20.80 19.49
N GLN A 246 10.41 20.23 20.04
CA GLN A 246 11.79 20.62 19.68
C GLN A 246 12.15 20.14 18.27
N GLY A 247 11.47 19.09 17.79
CA GLY A 247 11.52 18.64 16.40
C GLY A 247 12.93 18.30 15.93
N ALA A 248 13.26 18.65 14.69
CA ALA A 248 14.50 18.27 14.03
C ALA A 248 15.82 18.70 14.72
N ASN A 249 15.73 19.59 15.72
CA ASN A 249 16.85 20.17 16.46
C ASN A 249 17.04 19.58 17.88
N LEU A 250 16.20 18.63 18.30
CA LEU A 250 16.33 17.99 19.61
C LEU A 250 17.69 17.26 19.71
N SER A 251 18.55 17.70 20.62
CA SER A 251 19.89 17.12 20.85
C SER A 251 19.88 16.03 21.91
N LYS A 252 20.93 15.19 21.93
CA LYS A 252 21.14 14.19 23.00
C LYS A 252 21.16 14.85 24.39
N ALA A 253 21.86 15.98 24.50
CA ALA A 253 22.02 16.69 25.78
C ALA A 253 20.68 17.21 26.32
N ALA A 254 19.82 17.73 25.45
CA ALA A 254 18.48 18.16 25.83
C ALA A 254 17.62 16.99 26.35
N MET A 255 17.71 15.83 25.71
CA MET A 255 17.01 14.62 26.18
C MET A 255 17.55 14.11 27.51
N SER A 256 18.87 14.07 27.68
CA SER A 256 19.52 13.60 28.92
C SER A 256 19.28 14.53 30.12
N ALA A 257 18.85 15.77 29.89
CA ALA A 257 18.48 16.71 30.95
C ALA A 257 17.05 16.50 31.48
N GLU A 258 16.20 15.75 30.75
CA GLU A 258 14.84 15.47 31.17
C GLU A 258 14.78 14.42 32.29
N LEU A 259 13.67 14.44 33.02
CA LEU A 259 13.38 13.49 34.08
C LEU A 259 12.19 12.60 33.73
N TYR A 260 12.27 11.33 34.12
CA TYR A 260 11.17 10.40 34.07
C TYR A 260 11.01 9.69 35.41
N GLY A 261 9.83 9.78 36.02
CA GLY A 261 9.61 9.30 37.39
C GLY A 261 10.54 9.93 38.43
N GLY A 262 10.97 11.19 38.21
CA GLY A 262 11.88 11.91 39.11
C GLY A 262 13.35 11.52 39.01
N LYS A 263 13.72 10.62 38.08
CA LYS A 263 15.11 10.21 37.81
C LYS A 263 15.56 10.70 36.44
N PRO A 264 16.89 10.86 36.21
CA PRO A 264 17.43 11.17 34.90
C PRO A 264 16.94 10.19 33.84
N LEU A 265 16.47 10.71 32.72
CA LEU A 265 15.98 9.90 31.62
C LEU A 265 17.12 9.15 30.94
N VAL A 266 16.96 7.83 30.81
CA VAL A 266 17.78 6.99 29.94
C VAL A 266 16.99 6.67 28.68
N PHE A 267 17.65 6.70 27.52
CA PHE A 267 17.08 6.32 26.24
C PHE A 267 18.04 5.43 25.46
N GLN A 268 17.53 4.32 24.94
CA GLN A 268 18.34 3.31 24.27
C GLN A 268 17.55 2.55 23.20
N GLY A 269 18.26 2.04 22.21
CA GLY A 269 17.76 1.04 21.27
C GLY A 269 17.84 -0.36 21.87
N LEU A 270 17.43 -1.36 21.09
CA LEU A 270 17.36 -2.76 21.52
C LEU A 270 18.15 -3.66 20.57
N ASP A 271 18.85 -4.63 21.14
CA ASP A 271 19.42 -5.78 20.43
C ASP A 271 18.82 -7.07 21.00
N VAL A 272 18.33 -7.93 20.12
CA VAL A 272 17.77 -9.24 20.46
C VAL A 272 18.41 -10.28 19.56
N HIS A 273 18.98 -11.33 20.13
CA HIS A 273 19.66 -12.38 19.37
C HIS A 273 20.72 -11.83 18.40
N ASP A 274 21.49 -10.81 18.82
CA ASP A 274 22.51 -10.14 18.00
C ASP A 274 21.92 -9.44 16.75
N SER A 275 20.62 -9.11 16.85
CA SER A 275 19.85 -8.39 15.84
C SER A 275 19.37 -7.06 16.41
N CYS A 276 19.85 -5.96 15.84
CA CYS A 276 19.38 -4.61 16.18
C CYS A 276 17.91 -4.42 15.76
N LEU A 277 17.07 -3.95 16.68
CA LEU A 277 15.70 -3.53 16.39
C LEU A 277 15.72 -2.07 15.90
N TRP A 278 15.83 -1.90 14.59
CA TRP A 278 16.01 -0.62 13.93
C TRP A 278 14.84 0.34 14.18
N GLY A 279 15.14 1.53 14.71
CA GLY A 279 14.16 2.57 14.96
C GLY A 279 13.28 2.34 16.19
N VAL A 280 13.56 1.34 17.03
CA VAL A 280 12.88 1.16 18.32
C VAL A 280 13.63 1.92 19.40
N VAL A 281 12.90 2.62 20.28
CA VAL A 281 13.48 3.38 21.41
C VAL A 281 12.75 3.02 22.70
N VAL A 282 13.52 2.83 23.76
CA VAL A 282 13.02 2.68 25.12
C VAL A 282 13.47 3.87 25.95
N PHE A 283 12.51 4.50 26.62
CA PHE A 283 12.70 5.57 27.59
C PHE A 283 12.48 5.00 29.00
N SER A 284 13.48 5.06 29.87
CA SER A 284 13.46 4.40 31.18
C SER A 284 14.22 5.20 32.23
N GLN A 285 14.13 4.76 33.49
CA GLN A 285 14.81 5.37 34.64
C GLN A 285 16.26 4.87 34.84
N GLY A 286 16.72 3.98 33.97
CA GLY A 286 18.00 3.28 34.03
C GLY A 286 18.18 2.38 32.80
N ALA A 287 19.36 1.77 32.64
CA ALA A 287 19.57 0.78 31.59
C ALA A 287 18.65 -0.44 31.81
N ILE A 288 18.09 -1.01 30.74
CA ILE A 288 17.06 -2.06 30.81
C ILE A 288 17.58 -3.41 31.31
N ASP A 289 18.87 -3.66 31.17
CA ASP A 289 19.57 -4.83 31.67
C ASP A 289 19.88 -4.73 33.18
N GLU A 290 20.05 -3.50 33.69
CA GLU A 290 20.29 -3.25 35.12
C GLU A 290 19.01 -2.98 35.91
N SER A 291 18.01 -2.34 35.30
CA SER A 291 16.81 -1.81 35.96
C SER A 291 15.51 -2.31 35.31
N SER A 292 15.44 -3.61 35.01
CA SER A 292 14.31 -4.21 34.30
C SER A 292 12.95 -4.12 35.03
N ASP A 293 12.96 -3.92 36.36
CA ASP A 293 11.77 -3.78 37.22
C ASP A 293 11.24 -2.34 37.32
N THR A 294 11.78 -1.39 36.53
CA THR A 294 11.32 0.00 36.53
C THR A 294 10.38 0.31 35.36
N PRO A 295 9.46 1.28 35.51
CA PRO A 295 8.60 1.70 34.41
C PRO A 295 9.41 2.17 33.21
N CYS A 296 8.92 1.86 32.01
CA CYS A 296 9.53 2.30 30.77
C CYS A 296 8.47 2.63 29.73
N ILE A 297 8.77 3.57 28.84
CA ILE A 297 7.97 3.88 27.67
C ILE A 297 8.70 3.30 26.47
N VAL A 298 8.01 2.48 25.69
CA VAL A 298 8.56 1.93 24.45
C VAL A 298 7.90 2.60 23.26
N TYR A 299 8.72 3.13 22.36
CA TYR A 299 8.27 3.59 21.05
C TYR A 299 8.76 2.65 19.94
N MET A 300 7.81 2.00 19.29
CA MET A 300 7.98 1.18 18.09
C MET A 300 7.17 1.81 16.94
N PRO A 301 7.80 2.65 16.10
CA PRO A 301 7.13 3.27 14.96
C PRO A 301 6.36 2.28 14.09
N GLY A 302 5.08 2.54 13.87
CA GLY A 302 4.22 1.70 13.02
C GLY A 302 3.88 0.31 13.58
N GLU A 303 4.08 0.09 14.87
CA GLU A 303 3.59 -1.12 15.54
C GLU A 303 2.04 -1.11 15.47
N PRO A 304 1.38 -2.22 15.07
CA PRO A 304 -0.05 -2.16 14.71
C PRO A 304 -1.04 -1.85 15.84
N HIS A 305 -0.66 -2.00 17.10
CA HIS A 305 -1.53 -1.92 18.27
C HIS A 305 -1.06 -0.90 19.30
N ARG A 306 0.24 -0.92 19.61
CA ARG A 306 0.94 -0.17 20.66
C ARG A 306 2.20 0.51 20.08
N PRO A 307 2.07 1.49 19.16
CA PRO A 307 3.21 2.27 18.70
C PRO A 307 3.99 2.87 19.87
N ILE A 308 3.28 3.53 20.80
CA ILE A 308 3.82 4.05 22.06
C ILE A 308 3.02 3.44 23.19
N PHE A 309 3.71 2.87 24.17
CA PHE A 309 3.07 2.30 25.35
C PHE A 309 3.97 2.41 26.59
N GLU A 310 3.37 2.76 27.73
CA GLU A 310 4.03 2.81 29.03
C GLU A 310 3.83 1.48 29.76
N TYR A 311 4.93 0.75 29.94
CA TYR A 311 4.93 -0.54 30.63
C TYR A 311 5.29 -0.35 32.11
N PRO A 312 4.66 -1.12 33.02
CA PRO A 312 5.03 -1.11 34.44
C PRO A 312 6.49 -1.53 34.66
N THR A 313 6.98 -2.47 33.85
CA THR A 313 8.36 -2.95 33.86
C THR A 313 8.83 -3.25 32.43
N PHE A 314 10.15 -3.28 32.20
CA PHE A 314 10.68 -3.72 30.92
C PHE A 314 10.40 -5.22 30.65
N ALA A 315 10.30 -6.03 31.71
CA ALA A 315 9.92 -7.43 31.61
C ALA A 315 8.50 -7.63 31.03
N ASP A 316 7.57 -6.70 31.30
CA ASP A 316 6.22 -6.74 30.72
C ASP A 316 6.23 -6.46 29.21
N PHE A 317 7.10 -5.55 28.75
CA PHE A 317 7.33 -5.33 27.32
C PHE A 317 7.91 -6.58 26.65
N GLN A 318 8.93 -7.20 27.24
CA GLN A 318 9.51 -8.43 26.72
C GLN A 318 8.47 -9.55 26.62
N ARG A 319 7.58 -9.68 27.61
CA ARG A 319 6.47 -10.64 27.59
C ARG A 319 5.49 -10.33 26.47
N TYR A 320 5.09 -9.06 26.33
CA TYR A 320 4.22 -8.61 25.24
C TYR A 320 4.80 -9.00 23.87
N LEU A 321 6.05 -8.63 23.61
CA LEU A 321 6.69 -8.86 22.32
C LEU A 321 6.86 -10.37 22.05
N THR A 322 7.22 -11.16 23.07
CA THR A 322 7.32 -12.62 22.95
C THR A 322 6.00 -13.26 22.54
N LEU A 323 4.88 -12.83 23.13
CA LEU A 323 3.55 -13.35 22.80
C LEU A 323 3.12 -12.92 21.39
N LYS A 324 3.37 -11.65 21.03
CA LYS A 324 2.97 -11.12 19.73
C LYS A 324 3.75 -11.75 18.57
N LEU A 325 5.05 -12.01 18.72
CA LEU A 325 5.86 -12.67 17.70
C LEU A 325 5.42 -14.10 17.38
N GLN A 326 4.64 -14.76 18.25
CA GLN A 326 4.03 -16.06 17.96
C GLN A 326 2.82 -15.94 17.01
N VAL A 327 2.27 -14.75 16.83
CA VAL A 327 1.20 -14.48 15.88
C VAL A 327 1.82 -14.20 14.51
N LYS A 328 1.59 -15.07 13.53
CA LYS A 328 2.20 -14.97 12.18
C LYS A 328 2.02 -13.58 11.55
N THR A 329 0.81 -13.03 11.56
CA THR A 329 0.53 -11.71 10.98
C THR A 329 1.30 -10.58 11.67
N TYR A 330 1.63 -10.73 12.95
CA TYR A 330 2.48 -9.78 13.66
C TYR A 330 3.95 -9.99 13.30
N ALA A 331 4.42 -11.24 13.24
CA ALA A 331 5.79 -11.55 12.82
C ALA A 331 6.10 -11.00 11.42
N ASP A 332 5.16 -11.12 10.48
CA ASP A 332 5.26 -10.57 9.12
C ASP A 332 5.47 -9.05 9.13
N VAL A 333 4.82 -8.34 10.07
CA VAL A 333 5.00 -6.90 10.28
C VAL A 333 6.33 -6.60 10.97
N PHE A 334 6.71 -7.39 11.98
CA PHE A 334 7.89 -7.19 12.82
C PHE A 334 9.21 -7.27 12.04
N VAL A 335 9.25 -8.04 10.95
CA VAL A 335 10.36 -8.13 9.99
C VAL A 335 10.91 -6.75 9.56
N ARG A 336 10.11 -5.68 9.63
CA ARG A 336 10.53 -4.30 9.34
C ARG A 336 11.58 -3.74 10.31
N TYR A 337 11.63 -4.23 11.55
CA TYR A 337 12.57 -3.77 12.57
C TYR A 337 13.91 -4.51 12.46
N LEU A 338 13.98 -5.57 11.64
CA LEU A 338 15.18 -6.36 11.42
C LEU A 338 15.82 -6.02 10.07
N ASP A 339 17.14 -5.93 10.04
CA ASP A 339 17.87 -5.87 8.77
C ASP A 339 17.87 -7.22 8.04
N GLU A 340 18.01 -7.18 6.73
CA GLU A 340 17.89 -8.35 5.85
C GLU A 340 18.81 -9.51 6.27
N ALA A 341 20.03 -9.20 6.75
CA ALA A 341 21.00 -10.21 7.14
C ALA A 341 20.60 -10.98 8.42
N SER A 342 19.85 -10.36 9.33
CA SER A 342 19.51 -10.94 10.63
C SER A 342 18.18 -11.68 10.66
N ARG A 343 17.27 -11.44 9.70
CA ARG A 343 15.90 -12.00 9.69
C ARG A 343 15.86 -13.51 9.86
N GLY A 344 16.66 -14.22 9.07
CA GLY A 344 16.69 -15.68 9.09
C GLY A 344 17.08 -16.27 10.44
N GLU A 345 18.23 -15.83 10.94
CA GLU A 345 18.76 -16.29 12.21
C GLU A 345 17.87 -15.87 13.39
N PHE A 346 17.33 -14.65 13.37
CA PHE A 346 16.40 -14.17 14.38
C PHE A 346 15.18 -15.10 14.50
N PHE A 347 14.48 -15.38 13.39
CA PHE A 347 13.28 -16.23 13.44
C PHE A 347 13.62 -17.70 13.66
N SER A 348 14.79 -18.19 13.20
CA SER A 348 15.28 -19.52 13.52
C SER A 348 15.46 -19.70 15.03
N ARG A 349 16.23 -18.79 15.67
CA ARG A 349 16.46 -18.78 17.13
C ARG A 349 15.14 -18.61 17.90
N PHE A 350 14.28 -17.67 17.48
CA PHE A 350 12.98 -17.47 18.11
C PHE A 350 12.09 -18.70 17.98
N SER A 351 12.03 -19.35 16.83
CA SER A 351 11.17 -20.52 16.61
C SER A 351 11.60 -21.74 17.44
N ALA A 352 12.89 -21.89 17.72
CA ALA A 352 13.43 -22.99 18.52
C ALA A 352 12.97 -22.95 19.98
N GLY A 353 12.85 -21.76 20.56
CA GLY A 353 12.48 -21.58 21.98
C GLY A 353 11.12 -20.90 22.24
N LYS A 354 10.53 -20.27 21.22
CA LYS A 354 9.38 -19.34 21.31
C LYS A 354 9.56 -18.25 22.37
N VAL A 355 10.80 -17.82 22.57
CA VAL A 355 11.20 -16.77 23.53
C VAL A 355 12.24 -15.85 22.89
N LEU A 356 12.23 -14.57 23.27
CA LEU A 356 13.18 -13.56 22.79
C LEU A 356 14.61 -13.71 23.36
N GLY A 357 14.78 -14.47 24.44
CA GLY A 357 16.06 -14.53 25.16
C GLY A 357 16.42 -13.20 25.84
N LEU A 358 17.72 -12.93 25.98
CA LEU A 358 18.24 -11.68 26.56
C LEU A 358 18.11 -10.53 25.56
N ILE A 359 17.56 -9.40 26.02
CA ILE A 359 17.51 -8.14 25.26
C ILE A 359 18.59 -7.22 25.80
N LYS A 360 19.52 -6.78 24.94
CA LYS A 360 20.63 -5.90 25.32
C LYS A 360 20.30 -4.44 24.95
N PRO A 361 20.68 -3.46 25.78
CA PRO A 361 20.56 -2.05 25.41
C PRO A 361 21.56 -1.68 24.30
N LEU A 362 21.13 -0.86 23.35
CA LEU A 362 22.00 -0.21 22.36
C LEU A 362 22.06 1.29 22.61
N ALA A 363 23.26 1.83 22.81
CA ALA A 363 23.45 3.24 23.11
C ALA A 363 22.99 4.15 21.95
N ILE A 364 22.17 5.15 22.27
CA ILE A 364 21.79 6.23 21.35
C ILE A 364 22.65 7.45 21.66
N ASN A 365 23.49 7.85 20.70
CA ASN A 365 24.51 8.89 20.89
C ASN A 365 24.21 10.21 20.16
N VAL A 366 23.03 10.35 19.58
CA VAL A 366 22.57 11.55 18.85
C VAL A 366 21.17 11.94 19.34
N GLY A 367 20.68 13.11 18.93
CA GLY A 367 19.29 13.49 19.14
C GLY A 367 18.26 12.50 18.57
N LEU A 368 17.06 12.44 19.17
CA LEU A 368 16.03 11.42 18.85
C LEU A 368 15.67 11.33 17.36
N PHE A 369 15.38 12.47 16.73
CA PHE A 369 14.98 12.46 15.31
C PHE A 369 16.16 12.21 14.37
N GLN A 370 17.38 12.61 14.78
CA GLN A 370 18.59 12.21 14.08
C GLN A 370 18.82 10.70 14.20
N PHE A 371 18.53 10.09 15.35
CA PHE A 371 18.55 8.64 15.53
C PHE A 371 17.57 7.95 14.58
N PHE A 372 16.34 8.43 14.42
CA PHE A 372 15.40 7.83 13.47
C PHE A 372 15.87 7.96 12.02
N PHE A 373 16.41 9.12 11.64
CA PHE A 373 16.99 9.31 10.30
C PHE A 373 18.19 8.37 10.06
N ASN A 374 19.11 8.26 11.02
CA ASN A 374 20.25 7.37 10.95
C ASN A 374 19.83 5.90 10.91
N SER A 375 18.83 5.52 11.72
CA SER A 375 18.24 4.17 11.70
C SER A 375 17.65 3.85 10.33
N MET A 376 17.00 4.84 9.71
CA MET A 376 16.38 4.67 8.41
C MET A 376 17.42 4.43 7.30
N ILE A 377 18.38 5.33 7.19
CA ILE A 377 19.41 5.23 6.15
C ILE A 377 20.36 4.05 6.41
N GLY A 378 20.73 3.82 7.67
CA GLY A 378 21.59 2.70 8.07
C GLY A 378 20.98 1.36 7.71
N LYS A 379 19.69 1.17 7.98
CA LYS A 379 18.98 -0.05 7.57
C LYS A 379 18.90 -0.18 6.05
N LEU A 380 18.53 0.89 5.33
CA LEU A 380 18.45 0.88 3.87
C LEU A 380 19.79 0.49 3.22
N GLN A 381 20.89 1.01 3.75
CA GLN A 381 22.25 0.67 3.32
C GLN A 381 22.60 -0.78 3.68
N LYS A 382 22.32 -1.23 4.91
CA LYS A 382 22.62 -2.59 5.36
C LYS A 382 21.86 -3.64 4.54
N ASP A 383 20.56 -3.45 4.36
CA ASP A 383 19.70 -4.37 3.58
C ASP A 383 20.16 -4.45 2.12
N SER A 384 20.45 -3.31 1.50
CA SER A 384 20.88 -3.30 0.10
C SER A 384 22.26 -3.92 -0.12
N ARG A 385 23.16 -3.91 0.87
CA ARG A 385 24.46 -4.63 0.79
C ARG A 385 24.31 -6.15 0.85
N VAL A 386 23.21 -6.65 1.38
CA VAL A 386 22.87 -8.09 1.38
C VAL A 386 22.36 -8.52 0.01
N LEU A 387 21.54 -7.68 -0.61
CA LEU A 387 20.89 -7.97 -1.89
C LEU A 387 21.78 -7.67 -3.10
N ALA A 388 22.53 -6.57 -3.08
CA ALA A 388 23.57 -6.22 -4.04
C ALA A 388 24.93 -6.07 -3.32
N VAL A 389 25.71 -7.14 -3.32
CA VAL A 389 26.92 -7.31 -2.51
C VAL A 389 28.09 -6.52 -3.11
N PRO A 390 28.62 -5.50 -2.42
CA PRO A 390 29.84 -4.81 -2.87
C PRO A 390 31.02 -5.78 -2.94
N THR A 391 31.92 -5.59 -3.91
CA THR A 391 33.09 -6.48 -4.08
C THR A 391 33.98 -6.53 -2.84
N ALA A 392 34.05 -5.44 -2.08
CA ALA A 392 34.80 -5.35 -0.83
C ALA A 392 34.18 -6.15 0.34
N ASP A 393 32.88 -6.43 0.29
CA ASP A 393 32.15 -7.18 1.33
C ASP A 393 31.99 -8.66 0.96
N PHE A 394 32.52 -9.06 -0.20
CA PHE A 394 32.25 -10.36 -0.76
C PHE A 394 32.99 -11.46 0.03
N ASP A 395 32.20 -12.38 0.59
CA ASP A 395 32.67 -13.61 1.20
C ASP A 395 31.88 -14.79 0.60
N VAL A 396 32.60 -15.80 0.09
CA VAL A 396 31.98 -16.95 -0.56
C VAL A 396 31.17 -17.80 0.39
N ALA A 397 31.66 -18.04 1.61
CA ALA A 397 30.98 -18.88 2.59
C ALA A 397 29.65 -18.23 3.01
N VAL A 398 29.67 -16.91 3.21
CA VAL A 398 28.48 -16.12 3.56
C VAL A 398 27.46 -16.14 2.42
N ARG A 399 27.89 -15.99 1.16
CA ARG A 399 27.00 -16.05 -0.02
C ARG A 399 26.37 -17.44 -0.17
N ASP A 400 27.19 -18.48 -0.11
CA ASP A 400 26.73 -19.86 -0.33
C ASP A 400 25.81 -20.34 0.82
N GLN A 401 26.02 -19.86 2.04
CA GLN A 401 25.07 -20.06 3.15
C GLN A 401 23.73 -19.36 2.88
N ARG A 402 23.76 -18.08 2.51
CA ARG A 402 22.55 -17.30 2.21
C ARG A 402 21.69 -17.93 1.11
N TRP A 403 22.33 -18.51 0.09
CA TRP A 403 21.63 -19.23 -0.97
C TRP A 403 20.82 -20.42 -0.42
N ARG A 404 21.44 -21.22 0.45
CA ARG A 404 20.77 -22.37 1.09
C ARG A 404 19.62 -21.93 1.98
N ASP A 405 19.78 -20.81 2.70
CA ASP A 405 18.72 -20.26 3.54
C ASP A 405 17.51 -19.82 2.70
N TYR A 406 17.74 -19.11 1.58
CA TYR A 406 16.67 -18.71 0.67
C TYR A 406 15.99 -19.88 -0.04
N GLU A 407 16.76 -20.89 -0.46
CA GLU A 407 16.22 -22.12 -1.03
C GLU A 407 15.34 -22.87 -0.01
N ALA A 408 15.80 -22.99 1.24
CA ALA A 408 15.02 -23.61 2.31
C ALA A 408 13.72 -22.85 2.63
N TRP A 409 13.70 -21.53 2.44
CA TRP A 409 12.50 -20.69 2.60
C TRP A 409 11.63 -20.59 1.34
N GLY A 410 12.07 -21.18 0.22
CA GLY A 410 11.37 -21.10 -1.07
C GLY A 410 11.34 -19.69 -1.66
N LEU A 411 12.33 -18.85 -1.35
CA LEU A 411 12.40 -17.46 -1.80
C LEU A 411 13.43 -17.30 -2.93
N ASP A 412 13.06 -16.59 -3.99
CA ASP A 412 13.99 -16.15 -5.02
C ASP A 412 14.52 -14.74 -4.67
N LEU A 413 15.83 -14.57 -4.76
CA LEU A 413 16.50 -13.30 -4.50
C LEU A 413 16.02 -12.18 -5.44
N LEU A 414 15.68 -12.49 -6.69
CA LEU A 414 15.13 -11.46 -7.60
C LEU A 414 13.75 -10.98 -7.14
N ASN A 415 12.92 -11.89 -6.62
CA ASN A 415 11.66 -11.50 -6.01
C ASN A 415 11.91 -10.60 -4.79
N LEU A 416 12.86 -10.96 -3.92
CA LEU A 416 13.24 -10.12 -2.77
C LEU A 416 13.75 -8.74 -3.18
N ALA A 417 14.62 -8.65 -4.19
CA ALA A 417 15.13 -7.39 -4.72
C ALA A 417 14.04 -6.56 -5.40
N GLY A 418 13.09 -7.20 -6.09
CA GLY A 418 11.93 -6.54 -6.69
C GLY A 418 10.93 -6.03 -5.63
N PHE A 419 10.87 -6.66 -4.46
CA PHE A 419 10.12 -6.18 -3.29
C PHE A 419 10.92 -5.26 -2.38
N PHE A 420 12.20 -4.96 -2.71
CA PHE A 420 12.98 -3.98 -1.98
C PHE A 420 12.39 -2.60 -2.23
N VAL A 421 11.43 -2.21 -1.40
CA VAL A 421 10.88 -0.87 -1.41
C VAL A 421 11.64 -0.02 -0.40
N PRO A 422 12.36 1.02 -0.84
CA PRO A 422 12.99 1.93 0.08
C PRO A 422 11.97 2.47 1.10
N VAL A 423 12.28 2.31 2.39
CA VAL A 423 11.81 3.21 3.45
C VAL A 423 10.35 3.07 3.95
N ILE A 424 9.48 2.27 3.31
CA ILE A 424 8.05 2.16 3.71
C ILE A 424 7.87 1.90 5.22
N GLY A 425 8.67 0.99 5.79
CA GLY A 425 8.48 0.53 7.17
C GLY A 425 8.94 1.49 8.28
N GLN A 426 9.80 2.47 8.00
CA GLN A 426 10.46 3.28 9.05
C GLN A 426 9.87 4.69 9.21
N LEU A 427 9.25 5.23 8.17
CA LEU A 427 8.55 6.51 8.26
C LEU A 427 7.08 6.35 8.63
N MET A 428 6.40 5.30 8.13
CA MET A 428 5.01 4.95 8.50
C MET A 428 4.04 6.14 8.50
N MET A 429 4.22 7.02 7.53
CA MET A 429 3.58 8.34 7.44
C MET A 429 2.05 8.23 7.45
N GLY A 430 1.43 8.85 8.46
CA GLY A 430 -0.02 8.93 8.57
C GLY A 430 -0.70 7.58 8.79
N VAL A 431 0.03 6.53 9.17
CA VAL A 431 -0.54 5.20 9.44
C VAL A 431 -1.46 5.25 10.65
N ALA A 432 -1.08 5.96 11.71
CA ALA A 432 -1.87 5.99 12.94
C ALA A 432 -3.23 6.68 12.73
N ILE A 433 -3.26 7.81 12.01
CA ILE A 433 -4.53 8.46 11.58
C ILE A 433 -5.31 7.53 10.65
N GLY A 434 -4.63 6.88 9.68
CA GLY A 434 -5.28 5.95 8.76
C GLY A 434 -5.91 4.73 9.46
N GLN A 435 -5.26 4.18 10.49
CA GLN A 435 -5.78 3.08 11.30
C GLN A 435 -6.98 3.52 12.15
N MET A 436 -6.88 4.67 12.81
CA MET A 436 -7.97 5.24 13.60
C MET A 436 -9.20 5.52 12.73
N LEU A 437 -9.04 6.25 11.63
CA LEU A 437 -10.13 6.51 10.68
C LEU A 437 -10.64 5.22 10.07
N GLY A 438 -9.75 4.25 9.84
CA GLY A 438 -10.08 2.92 9.38
C GLY A 438 -10.93 2.10 10.35
N GLU A 439 -11.24 2.54 11.57
CA GLU A 439 -12.27 1.86 12.37
C GLU A 439 -13.69 2.23 11.90
N VAL A 440 -13.87 3.46 11.45
CA VAL A 440 -15.17 4.04 11.05
C VAL A 440 -15.37 3.96 9.53
N TYR A 441 -14.31 4.24 8.77
CA TYR A 441 -14.35 4.39 7.32
C TYR A 441 -13.75 3.20 6.58
N GLU A 442 -14.26 2.94 5.39
CA GLU A 442 -13.75 1.95 4.45
C GLU A 442 -12.92 2.61 3.35
N GLY A 443 -11.73 2.05 3.07
CA GLY A 443 -10.86 2.53 1.99
C GLY A 443 -9.94 3.70 2.33
N VAL A 444 -9.78 4.04 3.62
CA VAL A 444 -8.86 5.11 4.10
C VAL A 444 -7.42 4.94 3.60
N GLN A 445 -7.01 3.71 3.30
CA GLN A 445 -5.67 3.43 2.76
C GLN A 445 -5.44 4.08 1.39
N ASP A 446 -6.50 4.28 0.61
CA ASP A 446 -6.42 4.90 -0.73
C ASP A 446 -6.59 6.43 -0.68
N TRP A 447 -6.91 6.97 0.48
CA TRP A 447 -7.13 8.40 0.68
C TRP A 447 -5.82 9.18 0.67
N ARG A 448 -5.88 10.40 0.13
CA ARG A 448 -4.79 11.36 0.21
C ARG A 448 -4.77 11.99 1.60
N HIS A 449 -3.69 12.68 1.91
CA HIS A 449 -3.54 13.41 3.18
C HIS A 449 -4.74 14.34 3.45
N GLN A 450 -5.13 15.16 2.46
CA GLN A 450 -6.28 16.09 2.58
C GLN A 450 -7.61 15.39 2.87
N ASP A 451 -7.82 14.20 2.29
CA ASP A 451 -9.04 13.41 2.54
C ASP A 451 -9.07 12.90 3.99
N ARG A 452 -7.91 12.50 4.54
CA ARG A 452 -7.78 12.07 5.94
C ARG A 452 -7.94 13.24 6.90
N SER A 453 -7.39 14.41 6.59
CA SER A 453 -7.63 15.65 7.34
C SER A 453 -9.11 16.00 7.39
N ALA A 454 -9.80 15.97 6.24
CA ALA A 454 -11.24 16.25 6.18
C ALA A 454 -12.03 15.25 7.05
N ALA A 455 -11.77 13.95 6.91
CA ALA A 455 -12.46 12.92 7.69
C ALA A 455 -12.17 13.02 9.21
N LEU A 456 -10.95 13.40 9.60
CA LEU A 456 -10.60 13.65 10.99
C LEU A 456 -11.36 14.87 11.55
N SER A 457 -11.48 15.94 10.75
CA SER A 457 -12.24 17.14 11.10
C SER A 457 -13.73 16.82 11.28
N HIS A 458 -14.32 16.04 10.35
CA HIS A 458 -15.70 15.56 10.47
C HIS A 458 -15.91 14.74 11.74
N LEU A 459 -14.98 13.82 12.04
CA LEU A 459 -15.03 13.00 13.25
C LEU A 459 -14.97 13.85 14.52
N ARG A 460 -14.07 14.85 14.57
CA ARG A 460 -13.98 15.80 15.68
C ARG A 460 -15.29 16.56 15.88
N ASN A 461 -15.88 17.09 14.80
CA ASN A 461 -17.13 17.85 14.86
C ASN A 461 -18.33 17.01 15.34
N VAL A 462 -18.36 15.71 15.00
CA VAL A 462 -19.34 14.76 15.57
C VAL A 462 -19.13 14.62 17.08
N LEU A 463 -17.89 14.39 17.52
CA LEU A 463 -17.55 14.24 18.94
C LEU A 463 -17.85 15.50 19.76
N GLU A 464 -17.56 16.69 19.22
CA GLU A 464 -17.92 17.98 19.83
C GLU A 464 -19.44 18.15 19.98
N SER A 465 -20.20 17.73 18.98
CA SER A 465 -21.67 17.80 19.02
C SER A 465 -22.25 16.84 20.05
N LEU A 466 -21.70 15.62 20.14
CA LEU A 466 -22.06 14.64 21.19
C LEU A 466 -21.76 15.18 22.59
N ALA A 467 -20.56 15.74 22.81
CA ALA A 467 -20.17 16.33 24.09
C ALA A 467 -21.08 17.50 24.49
N SER A 468 -21.45 18.35 23.52
CA SER A 468 -22.37 19.47 23.74
C SER A 468 -23.77 19.01 24.13
N MET A 469 -24.29 17.95 23.49
CA MET A 469 -25.60 17.37 23.82
C MET A 469 -25.59 16.69 25.18
N ALA A 470 -24.49 16.01 25.55
CA ALA A 470 -24.31 15.45 26.87
C ALA A 470 -24.35 16.53 27.97
N ALA A 471 -23.66 17.66 27.74
CA ALA A 471 -23.66 18.79 28.67
C ALA A 471 -25.05 19.44 28.79
N PHE A 472 -25.83 19.51 27.71
CA PHE A 472 -27.21 20.00 27.74
C PHE A 472 -28.11 19.08 28.58
N ALA A 473 -28.04 17.76 28.37
CA ALA A 473 -28.82 16.79 29.14
C ALA A 473 -28.50 16.84 30.65
N ALA A 474 -27.28 17.26 31.01
CA ALA A 474 -26.86 17.50 32.39
C ALA A 474 -27.28 18.89 32.95
N GLY A 475 -28.08 19.68 32.22
CA GLY A 475 -28.59 20.99 32.64
C GLY A 475 -27.75 22.20 32.20
N GLY A 476 -26.77 22.02 31.31
CA GLY A 476 -25.97 23.10 30.72
C GLY A 476 -26.70 23.91 29.63
N LYS A 477 -26.26 25.15 29.35
CA LYS A 477 -26.79 25.97 28.24
C LYS A 477 -26.17 25.55 26.91
N VAL A 478 -26.99 25.45 25.85
CA VAL A 478 -26.51 25.22 24.46
C VAL A 478 -25.92 26.51 23.91
N ILE A 479 -24.69 26.45 23.40
CA ILE A 479 -24.01 27.56 22.72
C ILE A 479 -24.43 27.56 21.24
N GLY A 480 -24.66 28.74 20.64
CA GLY A 480 -25.09 28.86 19.23
C GLY A 480 -24.13 28.22 18.20
N SER A 481 -22.87 27.97 18.57
CA SER A 481 -21.91 27.20 17.80
C SER A 481 -22.31 25.73 17.63
N ALA A 482 -22.98 25.12 18.61
CA ALA A 482 -23.40 23.71 18.54
C ALA A 482 -24.47 23.48 17.45
N ARG A 483 -25.39 24.43 17.25
CA ARG A 483 -26.37 24.36 16.14
C ARG A 483 -25.71 24.49 14.77
N ARG A 484 -24.64 25.28 14.66
CA ARG A 484 -23.86 25.39 13.42
C ARG A 484 -23.10 24.09 13.15
N ALA A 485 -22.46 23.52 14.16
CA ALA A 485 -21.78 22.24 14.05
C ALA A 485 -22.72 21.12 13.58
N VAL A 486 -23.95 21.03 14.11
CA VAL A 486 -24.95 20.04 13.64
C VAL A 486 -25.26 20.21 12.15
N ARG A 487 -25.44 21.44 11.67
CA ARG A 487 -25.70 21.70 10.24
C ARG A 487 -24.49 21.38 9.36
N ASP A 488 -23.31 21.84 9.76
CA ASP A 488 -22.07 21.60 9.03
C ASP A 488 -21.71 20.09 9.02
N ASN A 489 -22.14 19.34 10.04
CA ASN A 489 -22.02 17.88 10.10
C ASN A 489 -22.96 17.16 9.11
N LEU A 490 -24.21 17.62 8.97
CA LEU A 490 -25.16 17.03 8.00
C LEU A 490 -24.58 17.07 6.58
N GLU A 491 -24.02 18.20 6.16
CA GLU A 491 -23.33 18.34 4.86
C GLU A 491 -22.09 17.43 4.75
N GLY A 492 -21.45 17.12 5.88
CA GLY A 492 -20.28 16.23 5.95
C GLY A 492 -20.58 14.74 5.82
N PHE A 493 -21.84 14.32 5.87
CA PHE A 493 -22.24 12.92 5.65
C PHE A 493 -22.87 12.68 4.28
N ASP A 494 -23.07 13.72 3.47
CA ASP A 494 -23.64 13.62 2.12
C ASP A 494 -22.70 12.91 1.13
N ASP A 495 -21.40 12.84 1.44
CA ASP A 495 -20.36 12.25 0.58
C ASP A 495 -19.94 10.83 1.01
N VAL A 496 -20.62 10.23 1.99
CA VAL A 496 -20.36 8.86 2.46
C VAL A 496 -21.62 8.01 2.53
N GLU A 497 -21.46 6.72 2.29
CA GLU A 497 -22.52 5.72 2.34
C GLU A 497 -22.17 4.62 3.34
N ALA A 498 -23.18 4.12 4.06
CA ALA A 498 -23.00 2.97 4.93
C ALA A 498 -22.93 1.69 4.09
N VAL A 499 -21.80 0.98 4.16
CA VAL A 499 -21.56 -0.23 3.37
C VAL A 499 -21.13 -1.39 4.25
N GLU A 500 -21.42 -2.61 3.80
CA GLU A 500 -20.99 -3.85 4.43
C GLU A 500 -19.86 -4.50 3.64
N ARG A 501 -18.76 -4.81 4.31
CA ARG A 501 -17.62 -5.54 3.75
C ARG A 501 -17.89 -7.05 3.70
N ALA A 502 -17.01 -7.77 3.00
CA ALA A 502 -17.11 -9.23 2.89
C ALA A 502 -16.98 -9.97 4.24
N ASP A 503 -16.43 -9.31 5.28
CA ASP A 503 -16.33 -9.82 6.65
C ASP A 503 -17.57 -9.52 7.51
N GLY A 504 -18.62 -8.95 6.93
CA GLY A 504 -19.86 -8.56 7.61
C GLY A 504 -19.75 -7.24 8.39
N GLN A 505 -18.59 -6.58 8.36
CA GLN A 505 -18.42 -5.31 9.08
C GLN A 505 -19.02 -4.15 8.28
N ARG A 506 -19.97 -3.42 8.90
CA ARG A 506 -20.45 -2.13 8.38
C ARG A 506 -19.47 -0.99 8.64
N ARG A 507 -19.25 -0.13 7.65
CA ARG A 507 -18.36 1.05 7.67
C ARG A 507 -18.89 2.16 6.76
N LEU A 508 -18.41 3.38 6.94
CA LEU A 508 -18.70 4.51 6.06
C LEU A 508 -17.74 4.51 4.87
N TRP A 509 -18.26 4.53 3.65
CA TRP A 509 -17.48 4.50 2.42
C TRP A 509 -17.77 5.72 1.56
N ARG A 510 -16.74 6.42 1.12
CA ARG A 510 -16.88 7.53 0.17
C ARG A 510 -17.12 6.98 -1.24
N PRO A 511 -18.23 7.33 -1.93
CA PRO A 511 -18.53 6.87 -3.28
C PRO A 511 -17.53 7.34 -4.34
N GLY A 512 -16.44 6.59 -4.49
CA GLY A 512 -15.38 6.91 -5.45
C GLY A 512 -14.77 5.65 -6.05
N LEU A 513 -14.83 5.53 -7.37
CA LEU A 513 -14.26 4.38 -8.08
C LEU A 513 -12.80 4.56 -8.49
N ARG A 514 -12.22 5.76 -8.29
CA ARG A 514 -10.85 6.05 -8.70
C ARG A 514 -9.80 5.04 -8.18
N PRO A 515 -9.86 4.56 -6.90
CA PRO A 515 -8.94 3.53 -6.40
C PRO A 515 -9.11 2.15 -7.06
N TYR A 516 -10.29 1.87 -7.62
CA TYR A 516 -10.63 0.62 -8.29
C TYR A 516 -10.26 0.62 -9.77
N GLY A 517 -9.89 1.78 -10.33
CA GLY A 517 -9.64 1.95 -11.75
C GLY A 517 -8.22 1.58 -12.15
N GLN A 518 -8.08 0.78 -13.20
CA GLN A 518 -6.81 0.39 -13.80
C GLN A 518 -6.77 0.77 -15.29
N PRO A 519 -5.57 0.89 -15.89
CA PRO A 519 -5.42 0.99 -17.33
C PRO A 519 -5.99 -0.28 -18.01
N LEU A 520 -6.75 -0.08 -19.09
CA LEU A 520 -7.35 -1.15 -19.87
C LEU A 520 -6.63 -1.26 -21.22
N THR A 521 -6.21 -2.46 -21.62
CA THR A 521 -5.54 -2.68 -22.92
C THR A 521 -6.51 -3.12 -24.01
N ALA A 522 -7.63 -3.75 -23.64
CA ALA A 522 -8.68 -4.12 -24.57
C ALA A 522 -9.35 -2.87 -25.17
N SER A 523 -9.42 -2.80 -26.51
CA SER A 523 -9.94 -1.64 -27.24
C SER A 523 -11.46 -1.68 -27.45
N GLU A 524 -12.04 -2.87 -27.53
CA GLU A 524 -13.46 -3.07 -27.87
C GLU A 524 -14.18 -3.84 -26.77
N ALA A 525 -15.42 -3.40 -26.48
CA ALA A 525 -16.33 -4.11 -25.62
C ALA A 525 -17.12 -5.17 -26.39
N ASP A 526 -17.57 -6.21 -25.72
CA ASP A 526 -18.55 -7.14 -26.25
C ASP A 526 -19.97 -6.51 -26.29
N ALA A 527 -20.95 -7.29 -26.75
CA ALA A 527 -22.34 -6.83 -26.87
C ALA A 527 -23.01 -6.47 -25.53
N GLN A 528 -22.43 -6.87 -24.40
CA GLN A 528 -22.87 -6.54 -23.05
C GLN A 528 -22.04 -5.41 -22.42
N GLY A 529 -21.14 -4.78 -23.18
CA GLY A 529 -20.29 -3.70 -22.67
C GLY A 529 -19.10 -4.19 -21.85
N PHE A 530 -18.78 -5.49 -21.85
CA PHE A 530 -17.59 -6.01 -21.17
C PHE A 530 -16.36 -5.96 -22.07
N TYR A 531 -15.25 -5.56 -21.47
CA TYR A 531 -13.92 -5.69 -22.03
C TYR A 531 -13.25 -6.92 -21.42
N TRP A 532 -12.76 -7.83 -22.26
CA TRP A 532 -12.13 -9.06 -21.79
C TRP A 532 -10.61 -8.93 -21.81
N GLN A 533 -9.98 -9.03 -20.65
CA GLN A 533 -8.53 -8.95 -20.49
C GLN A 533 -8.06 -10.09 -19.59
N ALA A 534 -7.12 -10.91 -20.09
CA ALA A 534 -6.61 -12.10 -19.41
C ALA A 534 -7.72 -13.05 -18.90
N GLY A 535 -8.80 -13.22 -19.68
CA GLY A 535 -9.94 -14.09 -19.34
C GLY A 535 -10.86 -13.54 -18.24
N ARG A 536 -10.68 -12.30 -17.80
CA ARG A 536 -11.51 -11.64 -16.79
C ARG A 536 -12.40 -10.57 -17.43
N PRO A 537 -13.63 -10.35 -16.94
CA PRO A 537 -14.51 -9.31 -17.45
C PRO A 537 -14.20 -7.96 -16.79
N TRP A 538 -14.20 -6.91 -17.59
CA TRP A 538 -13.97 -5.53 -17.18
C TRP A 538 -15.06 -4.63 -17.73
N ILE A 539 -15.34 -3.53 -17.05
CA ILE A 539 -16.20 -2.45 -17.54
C ILE A 539 -15.39 -1.16 -17.63
N LYS A 540 -15.86 -0.21 -18.42
CA LYS A 540 -15.22 1.10 -18.57
C LYS A 540 -16.10 2.21 -17.98
N ILE A 541 -15.59 2.89 -16.96
CA ILE A 541 -16.24 4.04 -16.30
C ILE A 541 -15.20 5.18 -16.27
N ASP A 542 -15.59 6.38 -16.70
CA ASP A 542 -14.71 7.57 -16.74
C ASP A 542 -13.35 7.33 -17.41
N GLY A 543 -13.35 6.57 -18.50
CA GLY A 543 -12.15 6.26 -19.26
C GLY A 543 -11.22 5.23 -18.61
N ARG A 544 -11.53 4.74 -17.40
CA ARG A 544 -10.75 3.72 -16.68
C ARG A 544 -11.42 2.35 -16.75
N GLY A 545 -10.61 1.30 -16.76
CA GLY A 545 -11.08 -0.07 -16.67
C GLY A 545 -11.31 -0.47 -15.22
N HIS A 546 -12.38 -1.19 -14.95
CA HIS A 546 -12.70 -1.76 -13.65
C HIS A 546 -12.95 -3.25 -13.81
N GLU A 547 -12.15 -4.08 -13.13
CA GLU A 547 -12.39 -5.52 -13.07
C GLU A 547 -13.69 -5.75 -12.32
N VAL A 548 -14.56 -6.60 -12.87
CA VAL A 548 -15.83 -6.95 -12.24
C VAL A 548 -15.94 -8.44 -12.02
N ARG A 549 -16.67 -8.82 -10.98
CA ARG A 549 -17.02 -10.21 -10.68
C ARG A 549 -18.50 -10.31 -10.42
N PHE A 550 -19.11 -11.39 -10.91
CA PHE A 550 -20.48 -11.71 -10.56
C PHE A 550 -20.54 -12.32 -9.16
N ASP A 551 -21.33 -11.71 -8.29
CA ASP A 551 -21.67 -12.22 -6.97
C ASP A 551 -22.95 -13.07 -7.07
N ALA A 552 -22.78 -14.39 -7.12
CA ALA A 552 -23.89 -15.31 -7.29
C ALA A 552 -24.86 -15.34 -6.09
N ALA A 553 -24.40 -15.00 -4.88
CA ALA A 553 -25.25 -14.98 -3.70
C ALA A 553 -26.21 -13.78 -3.72
N LEU A 554 -25.74 -12.65 -4.24
CA LEU A 554 -26.50 -11.40 -4.32
C LEU A 554 -27.11 -11.13 -5.72
N GLY A 555 -26.78 -11.96 -6.71
CA GLY A 555 -27.27 -11.84 -8.07
C GLY A 555 -26.83 -10.56 -8.79
N GLN A 556 -25.66 -10.01 -8.44
CA GLN A 556 -25.19 -8.71 -8.94
C GLN A 556 -23.72 -8.71 -9.32
N TRP A 557 -23.34 -7.84 -10.25
CA TRP A 557 -21.94 -7.60 -10.60
C TRP A 557 -21.31 -6.61 -9.61
N ARG A 558 -20.05 -6.82 -9.26
CA ARG A 558 -19.33 -5.98 -8.30
C ARG A 558 -17.94 -5.64 -8.80
N ILE A 559 -17.49 -4.41 -8.56
CA ILE A 559 -16.15 -3.94 -8.93
C ILE A 559 -15.13 -4.46 -7.91
N CYS A 560 -14.06 -5.07 -8.40
CA CYS A 560 -12.96 -5.59 -7.61
C CYS A 560 -11.87 -4.54 -7.38
N HIS A 561 -11.31 -4.48 -6.17
CA HIS A 561 -10.16 -3.61 -5.88
C HIS A 561 -8.85 -4.25 -6.37
N PRO A 562 -7.95 -3.51 -7.05
CA PRO A 562 -6.71 -4.07 -7.63
C PRO A 562 -5.79 -4.76 -6.62
N GLY A 563 -5.58 -4.12 -5.46
CA GLY A 563 -4.58 -4.57 -4.47
C GLY A 563 -5.16 -5.03 -3.12
N ARG A 564 -6.48 -5.02 -2.93
CA ARG A 564 -7.12 -5.26 -1.63
C ARG A 564 -8.32 -6.19 -1.80
N PRO A 565 -8.11 -7.52 -1.80
CA PRO A 565 -9.20 -8.49 -2.03
C PRO A 565 -10.35 -8.40 -1.03
N SER A 566 -10.10 -7.89 0.17
CA SER A 566 -11.07 -7.69 1.23
C SER A 566 -11.68 -6.29 1.28
N ALA A 567 -11.35 -5.40 0.33
CA ALA A 567 -11.99 -4.10 0.24
C ALA A 567 -13.47 -4.24 -0.13
N TYR A 568 -14.29 -3.26 0.23
CA TYR A 568 -15.66 -3.17 -0.26
C TYR A 568 -15.67 -3.24 -1.79
N ALA A 569 -16.58 -4.03 -2.37
CA ALA A 569 -16.72 -4.20 -3.81
C ALA A 569 -18.00 -3.49 -4.26
N PRO A 570 -17.96 -2.26 -4.80
CA PRO A 570 -19.16 -1.52 -5.17
C PRO A 570 -19.98 -2.30 -6.21
N PRO A 571 -21.30 -2.49 -6.01
CA PRO A 571 -22.12 -3.16 -6.99
C PRO A 571 -22.40 -2.25 -8.19
N VAL A 572 -22.54 -2.87 -9.36
CA VAL A 572 -22.82 -2.22 -10.63
C VAL A 572 -24.04 -2.83 -11.29
N VAL A 573 -24.82 -1.96 -11.93
CA VAL A 573 -26.02 -2.32 -12.68
C VAL A 573 -25.76 -2.13 -14.17
N HIS A 574 -26.35 -3.03 -14.95
CA HIS A 574 -26.32 -2.99 -16.42
C HIS A 574 -27.69 -2.57 -16.93
N ASN A 575 -27.74 -1.69 -17.93
CA ASN A 575 -29.00 -1.24 -18.53
C ASN A 575 -29.52 -2.18 -19.64
N GLY A 576 -28.80 -3.26 -19.96
CA GLY A 576 -29.16 -4.20 -21.02
C GLY A 576 -28.81 -3.72 -22.43
N ALA A 577 -28.01 -2.66 -22.58
CA ALA A 577 -27.53 -2.10 -23.85
C ALA A 577 -26.03 -1.74 -23.80
N GLY A 578 -25.26 -2.40 -22.93
CA GLY A 578 -23.82 -2.17 -22.76
C GLY A 578 -23.48 -1.09 -21.73
N GLY A 579 -24.45 -0.30 -21.27
CA GLY A 579 -24.25 0.73 -20.25
C GLY A 579 -24.13 0.15 -18.85
N TRP A 580 -23.03 0.46 -18.17
CA TRP A 580 -22.75 0.04 -16.79
C TRP A 580 -22.65 1.24 -15.86
N ARG A 581 -23.33 1.18 -14.72
CA ARG A 581 -23.35 2.24 -13.70
C ARG A 581 -23.08 1.66 -12.32
N SER A 582 -22.33 2.38 -11.48
CA SER A 582 -22.27 2.05 -10.04
C SER A 582 -23.59 2.47 -9.38
N ILE A 583 -24.13 1.67 -8.47
CA ILE A 583 -25.38 2.05 -7.78
C ILE A 583 -25.25 3.37 -7.03
N HIS A 584 -24.02 3.72 -6.63
CA HIS A 584 -23.68 4.92 -5.86
C HIS A 584 -23.34 6.14 -6.72
N GLU A 585 -23.40 6.00 -8.05
CA GLU A 585 -23.21 7.12 -8.99
C GLU A 585 -24.50 7.94 -9.06
N ARG A 586 -24.39 9.27 -8.94
CA ARG A 586 -25.50 10.23 -9.04
C ARG A 586 -25.60 10.81 -10.45
N PRO A 587 -26.53 10.36 -11.31
CA PRO A 587 -26.60 10.82 -12.69
C PRO A 587 -26.81 12.33 -12.84
N GLN A 588 -27.41 12.97 -11.83
CA GLN A 588 -27.63 14.41 -11.81
C GLN A 588 -26.32 15.22 -11.82
N GLU A 589 -25.22 14.62 -11.36
CA GLU A 589 -23.88 15.22 -11.32
C GLU A 589 -23.08 14.97 -12.61
N TRP A 590 -23.66 14.29 -13.61
CA TRP A 590 -22.99 14.02 -14.88
C TRP A 590 -22.64 15.30 -15.64
N SER A 591 -21.39 15.36 -16.11
CA SER A 591 -20.75 16.58 -16.63
C SER A 591 -21.42 17.18 -17.87
N SER A 592 -22.05 16.35 -18.72
CA SER A 592 -22.66 16.80 -19.97
C SER A 592 -23.60 15.77 -20.59
N THR A 593 -24.49 16.21 -21.49
CA THR A 593 -25.38 15.33 -22.28
C THR A 593 -24.60 14.32 -23.14
N PRO A 594 -23.54 14.72 -23.89
CA PRO A 594 -22.71 13.78 -24.64
C PRO A 594 -22.08 12.69 -23.77
N TYR A 595 -21.56 13.08 -22.58
CA TYR A 595 -21.03 12.13 -21.62
C TYR A 595 -22.10 11.12 -21.18
N GLY A 596 -23.28 11.59 -20.78
CA GLY A 596 -24.35 10.70 -20.32
C GLY A 596 -24.85 9.73 -21.40
N LEU A 597 -24.95 10.19 -22.66
CA LEU A 597 -25.30 9.31 -23.78
C LEU A 597 -24.26 8.19 -23.98
N ARG A 598 -22.96 8.51 -23.94
CA ARG A 598 -21.89 7.50 -24.05
C ARG A 598 -21.87 6.53 -22.86
N ARG A 599 -22.33 6.94 -21.68
CA ARG A 599 -22.47 6.05 -20.50
C ARG A 599 -23.65 5.10 -20.65
N LEU A 600 -24.75 5.55 -21.24
CA LEU A 600 -25.93 4.73 -21.52
C LEU A 600 -25.72 3.74 -22.68
N ASP A 601 -25.02 4.17 -23.72
CA ASP A 601 -24.71 3.35 -24.89
C ASP A 601 -23.22 3.54 -25.29
N PRO A 602 -22.34 2.59 -24.91
CA PRO A 602 -20.91 2.68 -25.23
C PRO A 602 -20.60 2.69 -26.72
N SER A 603 -21.52 2.28 -27.61
CA SER A 603 -21.29 2.36 -29.05
C SER A 603 -21.09 3.79 -29.54
N LEU A 604 -21.61 4.78 -28.80
CA LEU A 604 -21.46 6.21 -29.07
C LEU A 604 -20.04 6.74 -28.80
N ILE A 605 -19.16 5.94 -28.19
CA ILE A 605 -17.75 6.32 -28.00
C ILE A 605 -17.03 6.42 -29.36
N ALA A 606 -17.48 5.68 -30.37
CA ALA A 606 -16.89 5.72 -31.71
C ALA A 606 -17.23 7.01 -32.49
N LEU A 607 -18.23 7.78 -32.04
CA LEU A 607 -18.62 9.04 -32.67
C LEU A 607 -17.85 10.20 -32.04
N ASP A 608 -17.38 11.12 -32.88
CA ASP A 608 -16.80 12.39 -32.43
C ASP A 608 -17.86 13.28 -31.76
N ASP A 609 -17.38 14.30 -31.03
CA ASP A 609 -18.25 15.20 -30.29
C ASP A 609 -19.18 15.99 -31.23
N THR A 610 -18.71 16.37 -32.42
CA THR A 610 -19.49 17.14 -33.41
C THR A 610 -20.72 16.36 -33.87
N ARG A 611 -20.56 15.07 -34.20
CA ARG A 611 -21.65 14.19 -34.63
C ARG A 611 -22.60 13.90 -33.48
N LEU A 612 -22.07 13.68 -32.28
CA LEU A 612 -22.90 13.45 -31.11
C LEU A 612 -23.76 14.68 -30.78
N GLU A 613 -23.24 15.89 -30.95
CA GLU A 613 -24.01 17.13 -30.85
C GLU A 613 -25.10 17.25 -31.93
N GLN A 614 -24.83 16.83 -33.17
CA GLN A 614 -25.85 16.78 -34.22
C GLN A 614 -27.01 15.85 -33.85
N ILE A 615 -26.70 14.66 -33.30
CA ILE A 615 -27.71 13.71 -32.81
C ILE A 615 -28.52 14.32 -31.66
N ILE A 616 -27.85 14.97 -30.70
CA ILE A 616 -28.51 15.64 -29.57
C ILE A 616 -29.48 16.72 -30.05
N ARG A 617 -29.06 17.57 -31.00
CA ARG A 617 -29.90 18.65 -31.56
C ARG A 617 -31.06 18.10 -32.39
N ALA A 618 -30.82 17.08 -33.21
CA ALA A 618 -31.86 16.48 -34.05
C ALA A 618 -32.93 15.76 -33.22
N GLY A 619 -32.52 15.15 -32.10
CA GLY A 619 -33.42 14.45 -31.19
C GLY A 619 -34.03 15.31 -30.08
N ASP A 620 -33.73 16.62 -30.04
CA ASP A 620 -34.09 17.54 -28.95
C ASP A 620 -33.80 16.96 -27.55
N VAL A 621 -32.63 16.34 -27.41
CA VAL A 621 -32.25 15.62 -26.18
C VAL A 621 -31.74 16.60 -25.14
N GLN A 622 -32.44 16.67 -24.01
CA GLN A 622 -32.10 17.55 -22.89
C GLN A 622 -31.33 16.79 -21.81
N SER A 623 -30.43 17.47 -21.09
CA SER A 623 -29.60 16.85 -20.04
C SER A 623 -30.43 16.08 -19.00
N HIS A 624 -31.52 16.68 -18.50
CA HIS A 624 -32.38 16.06 -17.49
C HIS A 624 -33.04 14.74 -17.98
N GLN A 625 -33.28 14.58 -19.28
CA GLN A 625 -33.82 13.34 -19.84
C GLN A 625 -32.78 12.22 -19.78
N VAL A 626 -31.53 12.52 -20.17
CA VAL A 626 -30.41 11.57 -20.11
C VAL A 626 -30.14 11.15 -18.66
N GLN A 627 -30.14 12.11 -17.73
CA GLN A 627 -29.97 11.86 -16.30
C GLN A 627 -31.08 10.96 -15.77
N ARG A 628 -32.34 11.22 -16.14
CA ARG A 628 -33.48 10.37 -15.76
C ARG A 628 -33.38 8.96 -16.33
N TRP A 629 -33.01 8.81 -17.60
CA TRP A 629 -32.80 7.47 -18.18
C TRP A 629 -31.70 6.70 -17.46
N ALA A 630 -30.64 7.37 -17.03
CA ALA A 630 -29.56 6.75 -16.26
C ALA A 630 -29.97 6.39 -14.82
N GLU A 631 -30.76 7.25 -14.18
CA GLU A 631 -31.32 7.01 -12.85
C GLU A 631 -32.22 5.78 -12.86
N ASP A 632 -33.13 5.70 -13.83
CA ASP A 632 -34.05 4.58 -14.05
C ASP A 632 -33.36 3.33 -14.67
N ASN A 633 -32.04 3.38 -14.91
CA ASN A 633 -31.23 2.32 -15.54
C ASN A 633 -31.80 1.83 -16.89
N LEU A 634 -32.28 2.76 -17.70
CA LEU A 634 -32.90 2.51 -19.00
C LEU A 634 -31.88 2.50 -20.15
N LYS A 635 -32.31 1.92 -21.28
CA LYS A 635 -31.64 2.03 -22.57
C LYS A 635 -32.00 3.36 -23.23
N LEU A 636 -31.24 3.76 -24.24
CA LEU A 636 -31.64 4.88 -25.09
C LEU A 636 -33.03 4.63 -25.72
N PRO A 637 -33.90 5.65 -25.82
CA PRO A 637 -35.18 5.51 -26.51
C PRO A 637 -35.01 5.07 -27.96
N ALA A 638 -35.96 4.28 -28.48
CA ALA A 638 -35.87 3.69 -29.82
C ALA A 638 -35.65 4.73 -30.94
N GLY A 639 -36.27 5.91 -30.86
CA GLY A 639 -36.06 6.98 -31.85
C GLY A 639 -34.64 7.55 -31.85
N LEU A 640 -34.01 7.61 -30.68
CA LEU A 640 -32.61 8.03 -30.58
C LEU A 640 -31.68 6.91 -31.06
N GLN A 641 -31.99 5.64 -30.77
CA GLN A 641 -31.24 4.49 -31.30
C GLN A 641 -31.28 4.44 -32.84
N ASP A 642 -32.45 4.67 -33.47
CA ASP A 642 -32.57 4.77 -34.92
C ASP A 642 -31.72 5.93 -35.47
N SER A 643 -31.77 7.09 -34.82
CA SER A 643 -30.94 8.23 -35.19
C SER A 643 -29.46 7.89 -35.13
N VAL A 644 -28.99 7.31 -34.03
CA VAL A 644 -27.60 6.86 -33.85
C VAL A 644 -27.19 5.89 -34.95
N GLN A 645 -28.02 4.90 -35.28
CA GLN A 645 -27.72 3.95 -36.36
C GLN A 645 -27.59 4.64 -37.73
N ARG A 646 -28.47 5.60 -38.04
CA ARG A 646 -28.41 6.38 -39.29
C ARG A 646 -27.14 7.20 -39.39
N PHE A 647 -26.76 7.90 -38.32
CA PHE A 647 -25.51 8.66 -38.28
C PHE A 647 -24.27 7.75 -38.38
N ALA A 648 -24.29 6.58 -37.74
CA ALA A 648 -23.20 5.60 -37.87
C ALA A 648 -23.09 5.04 -39.30
N LEU A 649 -24.20 4.84 -40.00
CA LEU A 649 -24.22 4.44 -41.41
C LEU A 649 -23.71 5.57 -42.32
N ASP A 650 -24.14 6.81 -42.10
CA ASP A 650 -23.65 8.00 -42.81
C ASP A 650 -22.12 8.14 -42.70
N GLN A 651 -21.58 7.93 -41.50
CA GLN A 651 -20.14 7.96 -41.28
C GLN A 651 -19.42 6.85 -42.04
N LYS A 652 -19.92 5.60 -41.98
CA LYS A 652 -19.33 4.48 -42.74
C LYS A 652 -19.32 4.73 -44.24
N ILE A 653 -20.36 5.37 -44.77
CA ILE A 653 -20.44 5.75 -46.18
C ILE A 653 -19.42 6.85 -46.50
N THR A 654 -19.33 7.88 -45.65
CA THR A 654 -18.38 8.99 -45.81
C THR A 654 -16.93 8.50 -45.77
N ASP A 655 -16.57 7.68 -44.77
CA ASP A 655 -15.25 7.07 -44.64
C ASP A 655 -14.89 6.21 -45.86
N LEU A 656 -15.88 5.48 -46.40
CA LEU A 656 -15.70 4.66 -47.60
C LEU A 656 -15.43 5.54 -48.83
N ILE A 657 -16.19 6.62 -49.02
CA ILE A 657 -15.99 7.58 -50.11
C ILE A 657 -14.59 8.17 -50.03
N GLU A 658 -14.19 8.67 -48.87
CA GLU A 658 -12.87 9.28 -48.67
C GLU A 658 -11.72 8.29 -48.95
N ARG A 659 -11.86 7.02 -48.51
CA ARG A 659 -10.88 5.96 -48.81
C ARG A 659 -10.80 5.65 -50.30
N LEU A 660 -11.93 5.62 -51.00
CA LEU A 660 -11.99 5.40 -52.45
C LEU A 660 -11.33 6.55 -53.21
N GLU A 661 -11.58 7.80 -52.81
CA GLU A 661 -10.93 8.99 -53.38
C GLU A 661 -9.42 8.97 -53.17
N LYS A 662 -8.96 8.52 -51.99
CA LYS A 662 -7.54 8.36 -51.66
C LYS A 662 -6.88 7.09 -52.22
N ARG A 663 -7.62 6.27 -52.99
CA ARG A 663 -7.17 4.99 -53.58
C ARG A 663 -6.55 4.01 -52.57
N GLN A 664 -7.05 4.00 -51.33
CA GLN A 664 -6.60 3.05 -50.32
C GLN A 664 -7.32 1.70 -50.46
N PRO A 665 -6.64 0.55 -50.33
CA PRO A 665 -7.26 -0.77 -50.49
C PRO A 665 -8.27 -1.05 -49.36
N TYR A 666 -9.42 -1.63 -49.71
CA TYR A 666 -10.43 -2.10 -48.75
C TYR A 666 -10.03 -3.48 -48.20
N THR A 667 -9.50 -3.52 -46.99
CA THR A 667 -9.23 -4.78 -46.29
C THR A 667 -10.46 -5.18 -45.48
N ARG A 668 -11.14 -6.26 -45.87
CA ARG A 668 -12.24 -6.86 -45.11
C ARG A 668 -11.67 -7.47 -43.83
N LEU A 669 -11.90 -6.87 -42.67
CA LEU A 669 -11.64 -7.51 -41.39
C LEU A 669 -12.64 -8.66 -41.23
N LEU A 670 -12.18 -9.89 -41.38
CA LEU A 670 -12.94 -11.06 -40.92
C LEU A 670 -13.04 -10.97 -39.39
N PRO A 671 -14.25 -11.10 -38.79
CA PRO A 671 -14.36 -11.11 -37.34
C PRO A 671 -13.50 -12.25 -36.79
N SER A 672 -12.69 -11.94 -35.78
CA SER A 672 -11.94 -12.95 -35.05
C SER A 672 -12.91 -14.04 -34.59
N THR A 673 -12.56 -15.29 -34.86
CA THR A 673 -13.33 -16.46 -34.44
C THR A 673 -13.48 -16.42 -32.92
N ARG A 674 -14.69 -16.08 -32.45
CA ARG A 674 -15.11 -16.24 -31.06
C ARG A 674 -14.94 -17.71 -30.65
N PRO A 675 -14.49 -18.04 -29.42
CA PRO A 675 -14.70 -19.36 -28.90
C PRO A 675 -16.21 -19.61 -28.80
N ALA A 676 -16.70 -20.53 -29.63
CA ALA A 676 -18.08 -21.01 -29.61
C ALA A 676 -18.26 -21.88 -28.37
N ASN A 677 -18.58 -21.28 -27.22
CA ASN A 677 -19.18 -21.94 -26.05
C ASN A 677 -19.51 -20.90 -24.98
N CYS A 678 -20.58 -20.12 -25.14
CA CYS A 678 -21.24 -19.40 -24.04
C CYS A 678 -22.60 -18.77 -24.40
N SER A 679 -23.31 -19.26 -25.42
CA SER A 679 -24.57 -18.66 -25.88
C SER A 679 -25.86 -19.38 -25.43
N LYS A 680 -25.82 -20.23 -24.40
CA LYS A 680 -27.02 -21.00 -23.96
C LYS A 680 -27.49 -20.79 -22.52
N ALA A 681 -27.06 -19.76 -21.80
CA ALA A 681 -27.48 -19.57 -20.41
C ALA A 681 -27.90 -18.14 -20.04
N TRP A 682 -28.63 -17.41 -20.90
CA TRP A 682 -29.16 -16.10 -20.52
C TRP A 682 -30.53 -15.86 -21.15
N ALA A 683 -31.59 -16.29 -20.45
CA ALA A 683 -32.94 -15.76 -20.65
C ALA A 683 -33.16 -14.63 -19.61
N PRO A 684 -33.80 -13.50 -19.96
CA PRO A 684 -34.08 -12.43 -19.02
C PRO A 684 -35.13 -12.91 -18.01
N MET A 685 -34.73 -13.10 -16.75
CA MET A 685 -35.68 -13.23 -15.64
C MET A 685 -36.28 -11.85 -15.36
N ILE A 686 -37.38 -11.56 -16.03
CA ILE A 686 -38.28 -10.47 -15.69
C ILE A 686 -39.07 -10.94 -14.45
N CYS A 687 -38.71 -10.42 -13.27
CA CYS A 687 -39.53 -10.59 -12.08
C CYS A 687 -40.82 -9.80 -12.25
N HIS A 688 -41.93 -10.50 -12.50
CA HIS A 688 -43.27 -10.03 -12.16
C HIS A 688 -43.89 -11.02 -11.17
N GLY A 689 -44.53 -10.46 -10.14
CA GLY A 689 -45.30 -11.06 -9.04
C GLY A 689 -45.46 -12.58 -8.94
N ARG A 690 -45.18 -13.11 -7.74
CA ARG A 690 -45.63 -14.38 -7.14
C ARG A 690 -46.13 -15.46 -8.13
N ALA A 691 -45.25 -16.35 -8.57
CA ALA A 691 -45.60 -17.75 -8.87
C ALA A 691 -44.35 -18.63 -8.84
N ARG A 692 -44.43 -19.77 -8.12
CA ARG A 692 -43.41 -20.83 -8.13
C ARG A 692 -43.41 -21.51 -9.50
N CYS A 693 -42.24 -21.74 -10.10
CA CYS A 693 -42.09 -22.68 -11.21
C CYS A 693 -40.93 -23.66 -10.95
N VAL A 694 -41.25 -24.95 -11.12
CA VAL A 694 -40.40 -26.14 -10.97
C VAL A 694 -39.74 -26.46 -12.30
N CYS A 695 -38.45 -26.79 -12.33
CA CYS A 695 -37.76 -27.27 -13.53
C CYS A 695 -38.13 -28.73 -13.83
N ALA A 696 -38.66 -28.99 -15.03
CA ALA A 696 -38.75 -30.32 -15.62
C ALA A 696 -37.46 -30.63 -16.38
N SER A 697 -36.85 -31.77 -16.07
CA SER A 697 -35.75 -32.36 -16.82
C SER A 697 -36.29 -33.10 -18.04
N SER A 698 -35.58 -33.03 -19.17
CA SER A 698 -35.72 -34.02 -20.23
C SER A 698 -34.38 -34.25 -20.93
N ASN A 699 -33.97 -35.51 -20.86
CA ASN A 699 -32.89 -36.15 -21.62
C ASN A 699 -33.03 -35.96 -23.13
N GLY A 700 -31.87 -36.02 -23.81
CA GLY A 700 -31.70 -36.14 -25.25
C GLY A 700 -30.23 -36.05 -25.61
#